data_AF-A0AAE4BQQ0-F1
#
_entry.id   AF-A0AAE4BQQ0-F1
#
_cell.length_a   1.000
_cell.length_b   1.000
_cell.length_c   1.000
_cell.angle_alpha   90.00
_cell.angle_beta   90.00
_cell.angle_gamma   90.00
#
_symmetry.space_group_name_H-M   'P 1'
#
loop_
_entity.id
_entity.type
_entity.pdbx_description
1 polymer ?
#
loop_
_entity_poly.entity_id
_entity_poly.type
_entity_poly.pdbx_seq_one_letter_code
_entity_poly.pdbx_strand_id
1 'polypeptide(L)'
;MKKPNIFKKSFVALGMATMVMFTACKDDENDNPNPEPLPGDEIEVSGDITEDMKWEAGTAIVLAGGVHVAEGVTLTIDPGVVVKSKSGESIAYLLVEQGGKIIAEGTAAKPIVFTSGEETPARGDWGGVIICGDAPVNGGDGEGERTAEVGDVKYGGSNEADNSGVLKYVRVEYTGNAINDEKEHNGFTFNGVGSGTTLMYLQSHMGGDDAFEFFGGTVNAENLLATGAKDDSFDWTYGWSGKGTNWKAVQAEETGDRGIEADNNSKDFTANPVSNPTLDGITLIGNGAEKDGKSVVGVKLRAGTNASIMNLVVSGFSGYGVEVETEESTAFAINGDMKVDAKLDGNGEIGYNFKEEISEEELNKIEQNLTVNPANTGADESVFEGWTVSVDYKGGAPVAGTPLENGAVISGDIEENTVLTEGNTYELAAGVHVKDGAALIIQPGVTIKSKVGEAIAYLLIEKGARILAEGTADKPIVFTSGEEAPSRGDWGGIIVCGKAPINGGGAAGERTAEVGDVKYGGNNPEDYSGVLKYVRVEYTGNAINDEKEHNGFTFNGVGNRTIIENIQAYMGGDDGIEFFGGTVNVMNVVSTGSKDDSFDWTYGWSGKATNLLAIQADDAGDRGIEADNNSKDFAAGPVSNPTLENVTLIGNGRTDGEKTIDGVKLRAGTNATITNLVVTGFSGYGVEVETSESTAFAISGSMKVDAKLDGNAEGTYSYKEELTADQQEKVEQNLTINDSNTGAGSLGDESWVKKMN
;
A
#
# COMPACT_ATOMS: atom_id res chain seq x y z
N MET A 1 74.72 25.94 -16.92
CA MET A 1 74.56 26.95 -17.99
C MET A 1 73.21 27.62 -17.84
N LYS A 2 73.22 28.96 -17.85
CA LYS A 2 72.14 29.94 -18.11
C LYS A 2 70.73 29.74 -17.48
N LYS A 3 70.54 30.29 -16.28
CA LYS A 3 69.79 31.53 -15.93
C LYS A 3 68.46 31.84 -16.69
N PRO A 4 67.54 32.65 -16.09
CA PRO A 4 66.82 32.54 -14.80
C PRO A 4 65.39 33.14 -14.95
N ASN A 5 64.74 33.52 -13.84
CA ASN A 5 63.90 34.73 -13.63
C ASN A 5 62.56 34.42 -12.93
N ILE A 6 61.99 35.25 -12.05
CA ILE A 6 62.41 36.38 -11.20
C ILE A 6 61.10 36.83 -10.51
N PHE A 7 61.15 37.18 -9.22
CA PHE A 7 60.31 38.18 -8.53
C PHE A 7 58.80 37.86 -8.33
N LYS A 8 58.07 38.35 -7.31
CA LYS A 8 58.34 39.17 -6.11
C LYS A 8 57.01 39.27 -5.31
N LYS A 9 57.14 39.38 -3.99
CA LYS A 9 56.44 40.29 -3.05
C LYS A 9 54.94 40.09 -2.80
N SER A 10 54.48 39.78 -1.58
CA SER A 10 54.60 40.51 -0.28
C SER A 10 53.77 41.78 -0.20
N PHE A 11 52.86 41.87 0.78
CA PHE A 11 52.84 42.78 1.95
C PHE A 11 51.42 42.70 2.60
N VAL A 12 51.24 42.10 3.78
CA VAL A 12 51.43 42.62 5.16
C VAL A 12 50.29 43.55 5.62
N ALA A 13 49.61 43.13 6.70
CA ALA A 13 49.29 44.00 7.83
C ALA A 13 49.33 43.19 9.14
N LEU A 14 49.85 43.86 10.17
CA LEU A 14 50.41 43.35 11.43
C LEU A 14 49.48 43.75 12.59
N GLY A 15 49.34 42.89 13.60
CA GLY A 15 48.77 43.30 14.90
C GLY A 15 48.54 42.15 15.90
N MET A 16 49.51 41.96 16.82
CA MET A 16 49.46 41.17 18.07
C MET A 16 48.23 41.53 18.95
N ALA A 17 47.68 40.74 19.88
CA ALA A 17 48.21 39.73 20.82
C ALA A 17 47.07 38.72 21.16
N THR A 18 47.27 37.47 21.57
CA THR A 18 47.90 36.98 22.82
C THR A 18 48.21 35.48 22.72
N MET A 19 49.19 35.04 23.52
CA MET A 19 50.01 33.83 23.41
C MET A 19 49.49 32.68 24.30
N VAL A 20 49.38 31.44 23.79
CA VAL A 20 49.63 30.18 24.54
C VAL A 20 50.24 29.14 23.57
N MET A 21 51.11 28.30 24.11
CA MET A 21 52.28 27.68 23.49
C MET A 21 52.07 26.50 22.53
N PHE A 22 53.03 26.37 21.61
CA PHE A 22 53.33 25.18 20.79
C PHE A 22 54.21 24.16 21.53
N THR A 23 53.99 22.87 21.25
CA THR A 23 54.97 21.76 21.03
C THR A 23 54.14 20.48 20.79
N ALA A 24 54.48 19.46 20.01
CA ALA A 24 55.39 19.17 18.89
C ALA A 24 55.05 17.72 18.46
N CYS A 25 55.21 17.38 17.18
CA CYS A 25 54.86 16.10 16.51
C CYS A 25 55.33 14.80 17.21
N LYS A 26 54.53 13.72 17.15
CA LYS A 26 54.70 12.58 16.20
C LYS A 26 53.70 11.43 16.41
N ASP A 27 53.15 10.97 15.28
CA ASP A 27 52.67 9.65 14.84
C ASP A 27 52.06 8.69 15.87
N ASP A 28 50.74 8.41 15.74
CA ASP A 28 50.19 7.06 15.54
C ASP A 28 48.73 7.16 15.09
N GLU A 29 48.39 6.40 14.04
CA GLU A 29 47.07 6.30 13.41
C GLU A 29 46.04 5.71 14.37
N ASN A 30 44.96 6.43 14.65
CA ASN A 30 43.69 5.85 15.10
C ASN A 30 42.57 6.88 14.90
N ASP A 31 42.03 6.98 13.69
CA ASP A 31 40.79 7.72 13.42
C ASP A 31 39.61 6.86 13.90
N ASN A 32 39.03 7.26 15.04
CA ASN A 32 37.75 6.75 15.54
C ASN A 32 36.63 7.67 15.03
N PRO A 33 35.60 7.20 14.30
CA PRO A 33 34.52 8.06 13.85
C PRO A 33 33.51 8.22 15.00
N ASN A 34 33.40 9.42 15.55
CA ASN A 34 32.22 9.82 16.32
C ASN A 34 31.69 11.11 15.68
N PRO A 35 30.42 11.19 15.25
CA PRO A 35 29.91 12.34 14.52
C PRO A 35 29.88 13.60 15.40
N GLU A 36 30.47 14.69 14.91
CA GLU A 36 30.21 16.03 15.44
C GLU A 36 28.83 16.51 14.92
N PRO A 37 27.94 17.04 15.78
CA PRO A 37 26.62 17.47 15.35
C PRO A 37 26.69 18.81 14.59
N LEU A 38 26.12 18.85 13.39
CA LEU A 38 25.83 20.07 12.64
C LEU A 38 24.33 20.42 12.75
N PRO A 39 23.98 21.71 12.75
CA PRO A 39 22.78 22.21 13.40
C PRO A 39 21.49 21.93 12.60
N GLY A 40 20.63 21.12 13.20
CA GLY A 40 19.36 20.63 12.66
C GLY A 40 19.41 19.10 12.55
N ASP A 41 19.77 18.45 13.65
CA ASP A 41 20.77 17.38 13.63
C ASP A 41 20.30 16.08 12.94
N GLU A 42 20.52 15.99 11.63
CA GLU A 42 20.70 14.73 10.93
C GLU A 42 21.94 14.04 11.50
N ILE A 43 21.81 12.79 11.95
CA ILE A 43 22.93 11.97 12.40
C ILE A 43 23.39 11.15 11.20
N GLU A 44 24.52 11.54 10.63
CA GLU A 44 25.23 10.74 9.66
C GLU A 44 25.98 9.60 10.35
N VAL A 45 25.74 8.37 9.93
CA VAL A 45 26.37 7.14 10.43
C VAL A 45 27.18 6.52 9.30
N SER A 46 28.45 6.19 9.54
CA SER A 46 29.37 5.59 8.56
C SER A 46 30.34 4.63 9.24
N GLY A 47 30.83 3.63 8.50
CA GLY A 47 31.82 2.67 9.01
C GLY A 47 31.29 1.79 10.14
N ASP A 48 32.18 1.38 11.03
CA ASP A 48 31.87 0.39 12.06
C ASP A 48 31.23 1.02 13.31
N ILE A 49 30.06 0.51 13.69
CA ILE A 49 29.44 0.70 14.99
C ILE A 49 30.09 -0.30 15.96
N THR A 50 31.03 0.19 16.77
CA THR A 50 31.88 -0.62 17.66
C THR A 50 31.44 -0.63 19.13
N GLU A 51 30.41 0.13 19.47
CA GLU A 51 29.76 0.17 20.79
C GLU A 51 28.24 0.17 20.62
N ASP A 52 27.51 -0.32 21.62
CA ASP A 52 26.05 -0.35 21.61
C ASP A 52 25.49 1.04 21.27
N MET A 53 24.68 1.11 20.22
CA MET A 53 24.14 2.35 19.70
C MET A 53 22.62 2.29 19.67
N LYS A 54 21.98 3.44 19.93
CA LYS A 54 20.54 3.59 19.84
C LYS A 54 20.16 4.73 18.89
N TRP A 55 19.26 4.46 17.95
CA TRP A 55 18.62 5.47 17.12
C TRP A 55 17.22 5.77 17.68
N GLU A 56 17.03 7.01 18.13
CA GLU A 56 15.80 7.43 18.83
C GLU A 56 14.77 8.02 17.86
N ALA A 57 13.49 7.83 18.17
CA ALA A 57 12.39 8.39 17.38
C ALA A 57 12.48 9.92 17.30
N GLY A 58 12.26 10.48 16.10
CA GLY A 58 12.40 11.93 15.83
C GLY A 58 13.81 12.35 15.42
N THR A 59 14.78 11.44 15.43
CA THR A 59 16.11 11.67 14.84
C THR A 59 16.09 11.36 13.34
N ALA A 60 16.66 12.23 12.52
CA ALA A 60 16.90 11.93 11.12
C ALA A 60 18.23 11.18 10.99
N ILE A 61 18.18 9.89 10.63
CA ILE A 61 19.39 9.06 10.46
C ILE A 61 19.76 9.01 8.98
N VAL A 62 21.03 9.22 8.67
CA VAL A 62 21.58 9.15 7.31
C VAL A 62 22.72 8.14 7.27
N LEU A 63 22.60 7.07 6.48
CA LEU A 63 23.65 6.06 6.30
C LEU A 63 24.61 6.49 5.19
N ALA A 64 25.88 6.63 5.51
CA ALA A 64 26.93 7.00 4.57
C ALA A 64 27.93 5.86 4.37
N GLY A 65 27.90 5.25 3.19
CA GLY A 65 28.70 4.06 2.87
C GLY A 65 28.23 2.81 3.63
N GLY A 66 29.08 1.77 3.63
CA GLY A 66 28.81 0.56 4.42
C GLY A 66 28.86 0.86 5.92
N VAL A 67 27.75 0.62 6.61
CA VAL A 67 27.66 0.72 8.07
C VAL A 67 27.59 -0.67 8.66
N HIS A 68 28.57 -1.02 9.49
CA HIS A 68 28.71 -2.36 10.05
C HIS A 68 28.43 -2.36 11.56
N VAL A 69 27.49 -3.18 12.01
CA VAL A 69 27.30 -3.47 13.44
C VAL A 69 28.24 -4.62 13.80
N ALA A 70 29.33 -4.29 14.51
CA ALA A 70 30.42 -5.23 14.77
C ALA A 70 30.02 -6.38 15.71
N GLU A 71 30.84 -7.44 15.73
CA GLU A 71 30.70 -8.56 16.66
C GLU A 71 30.53 -8.08 18.12
N GLY A 72 29.51 -8.59 18.81
CA GLY A 72 29.24 -8.28 20.22
C GLY A 72 28.53 -6.94 20.46
N VAL A 73 28.24 -6.17 19.41
CA VAL A 73 27.56 -4.87 19.47
C VAL A 73 26.07 -5.00 19.15
N THR A 74 25.24 -4.21 19.84
CA THR A 74 23.81 -4.11 19.57
C THR A 74 23.42 -2.73 19.05
N LEU A 75 22.82 -2.68 17.87
CA LEU A 75 22.11 -1.51 17.35
C LEU A 75 20.62 -1.60 17.71
N THR A 76 20.10 -0.64 18.47
CA THR A 76 18.67 -0.54 18.82
C THR A 76 18.01 0.62 18.08
N ILE A 77 16.84 0.38 17.47
CA ILE A 77 16.12 1.38 16.67
C ILE A 77 14.70 1.52 17.21
N ASP A 78 14.32 2.73 17.64
CA ASP A 78 12.99 3.01 18.16
C ASP A 78 11.91 2.96 17.05
N PRO A 79 10.64 2.66 17.39
CA PRO A 79 9.53 2.70 16.43
C PRO A 79 9.39 4.07 15.75
N GLY A 80 9.14 4.07 14.43
CA GLY A 80 8.91 5.29 13.65
C GLY A 80 10.19 6.01 13.20
N VAL A 81 11.38 5.46 13.47
CA VAL A 81 12.63 6.00 12.92
C VAL A 81 12.65 5.83 11.40
N VAL A 82 13.07 6.90 10.71
CA VAL A 82 13.34 6.89 9.27
C VAL A 82 14.85 7.00 9.06
N VAL A 83 15.40 6.05 8.33
CA VAL A 83 16.82 5.92 7.98
C VAL A 83 16.94 6.14 6.48
N LYS A 84 17.71 7.16 6.07
CA LYS A 84 17.92 7.47 4.66
C LYS A 84 19.33 7.08 4.22
N SER A 85 19.48 6.55 3.01
CA SER A 85 20.81 6.43 2.40
C SER A 85 21.40 7.80 2.07
N LYS A 86 22.72 7.94 2.14
CA LYS A 86 23.42 9.10 1.60
C LYS A 86 23.83 8.83 0.16
N SER A 87 23.39 9.69 -0.73
CA SER A 87 23.87 9.74 -2.11
C SER A 87 25.36 10.06 -2.18
N GLY A 88 26.13 9.29 -2.96
CA GLY A 88 27.56 9.54 -3.11
C GLY A 88 28.32 8.44 -3.83
N GLU A 89 29.65 8.56 -3.88
CA GLU A 89 30.54 7.58 -4.53
C GLU A 89 30.58 6.22 -3.79
N SER A 90 30.32 6.22 -2.48
CA SER A 90 30.23 5.00 -1.67
C SER A 90 28.77 4.58 -1.48
N ILE A 91 28.44 3.36 -1.87
CA ILE A 91 27.10 2.78 -1.72
C ILE A 91 26.76 2.60 -0.24
N ALA A 92 25.63 3.14 0.19
CA ALA A 92 25.14 2.99 1.55
C ALA A 92 24.45 1.63 1.75
N TYR A 93 24.74 0.96 2.85
CA TYR A 93 24.03 -0.25 3.29
C TYR A 93 24.22 -0.45 4.79
N LEU A 94 23.33 -1.21 5.42
CA LEU A 94 23.47 -1.63 6.81
C LEU A 94 23.81 -3.13 6.86
N LEU A 95 24.92 -3.46 7.50
CA LEU A 95 25.36 -4.84 7.69
C LEU A 95 25.48 -5.13 9.19
N VAL A 96 24.91 -6.24 9.65
CA VAL A 96 25.14 -6.78 10.99
C VAL A 96 26.10 -7.95 10.85
N GLU A 97 27.28 -7.84 11.46
CA GLU A 97 28.30 -8.89 11.42
C GLU A 97 27.90 -10.09 12.29
N GLN A 98 28.52 -11.23 12.05
CA GLN A 98 28.33 -12.41 12.89
C GLN A 98 28.61 -12.05 14.37
N GLY A 99 27.68 -12.40 15.25
CA GLY A 99 27.72 -12.06 16.68
C GLY A 99 27.29 -10.64 17.05
N GLY A 100 27.08 -9.75 16.06
CA GLY A 100 26.40 -8.46 16.23
C GLY A 100 24.87 -8.62 16.29
N LYS A 101 24.16 -7.57 16.71
CA LYS A 101 22.69 -7.58 16.83
C LYS A 101 22.01 -6.31 16.34
N ILE A 102 20.84 -6.47 15.74
CA ILE A 102 19.89 -5.38 15.47
C ILE A 102 18.57 -5.60 16.23
N ILE A 103 18.10 -4.59 16.95
CA ILE A 103 16.80 -4.58 17.63
C ILE A 103 15.98 -3.44 17.02
N ALA A 104 15.24 -3.75 15.95
CA ALA A 104 14.35 -2.83 15.25
C ALA A 104 12.90 -3.29 15.44
N GLU A 105 12.24 -2.79 16.48
CA GLU A 105 10.89 -3.19 16.87
C GLU A 105 9.88 -2.06 16.62
N GLY A 106 9.54 -1.85 15.34
CA GLY A 106 8.46 -0.95 14.94
C GLY A 106 7.06 -1.42 15.37
N THR A 107 6.05 -0.66 14.97
CA THR A 107 4.63 -1.02 15.13
C THR A 107 3.87 -0.72 13.84
N ALA A 108 2.69 -1.30 13.62
CA ALA A 108 1.87 -0.96 12.47
C ALA A 108 1.60 0.56 12.34
N ALA A 109 1.38 1.26 13.47
CA ALA A 109 1.16 2.71 13.47
C ALA A 109 2.45 3.53 13.31
N LYS A 110 3.62 2.93 13.56
CA LYS A 110 4.94 3.58 13.52
C LYS A 110 5.98 2.58 13.02
N PRO A 111 5.96 2.21 11.73
CA PRO A 111 6.95 1.30 11.18
C PRO A 111 8.33 1.97 11.18
N ILE A 112 9.39 1.18 11.27
CA ILE A 112 10.75 1.65 11.01
C ILE A 112 10.96 1.61 9.50
N VAL A 113 11.47 2.70 8.91
CA VAL A 113 11.60 2.82 7.46
C VAL A 113 13.06 3.07 7.09
N PHE A 114 13.65 2.17 6.33
CA PHE A 114 14.91 2.39 5.63
C PHE A 114 14.60 2.70 4.16
N THR A 115 15.10 3.82 3.64
CA THR A 115 14.72 4.30 2.30
C THR A 115 15.83 5.11 1.65
N SER A 116 15.64 5.48 0.38
CA SER A 116 16.57 6.33 -0.36
C SER A 116 16.64 7.74 0.24
N GLY A 117 17.83 8.34 0.24
CA GLY A 117 18.00 9.77 0.51
C GLY A 117 17.88 10.68 -0.71
N GLU A 118 17.68 10.12 -1.91
CA GLU A 118 17.46 10.90 -3.13
C GLU A 118 16.13 11.69 -3.08
N GLU A 119 16.08 12.80 -3.83
CA GLU A 119 14.85 13.59 -3.97
C GLU A 119 13.75 12.80 -4.70
N THR A 120 14.14 11.93 -5.62
CA THR A 120 13.26 11.02 -6.34
C THR A 120 13.80 9.60 -6.17
N PRO A 121 13.31 8.85 -5.16
CA PRO A 121 13.77 7.49 -4.90
C PRO A 121 13.62 6.58 -6.12
N ALA A 122 14.64 5.77 -6.38
CA ALA A 122 14.70 4.82 -7.46
C ALA A 122 15.31 3.48 -7.01
N ARG A 123 14.96 2.43 -7.74
CA ARG A 123 15.52 1.09 -7.57
C ARG A 123 17.05 1.16 -7.64
N GLY A 124 17.72 0.61 -6.65
CA GLY A 124 19.17 0.52 -6.61
C GLY A 124 19.87 1.78 -6.09
N ASP A 125 19.14 2.71 -5.47
CA ASP A 125 19.74 3.90 -4.84
C ASP A 125 20.70 3.52 -3.69
N TRP A 126 20.47 2.38 -3.04
CA TRP A 126 21.30 1.88 -1.94
C TRP A 126 21.25 0.35 -1.79
N GLY A 127 22.06 -0.20 -0.89
CA GLY A 127 22.37 -1.63 -0.82
C GLY A 127 21.51 -2.47 0.16
N GLY A 128 20.58 -1.89 0.90
CA GLY A 128 19.68 -2.66 1.76
C GLY A 128 20.24 -3.07 3.12
N VAL A 129 19.57 -4.06 3.74
CA VAL A 129 19.83 -4.53 5.11
C VAL A 129 20.32 -5.98 5.09
N ILE A 130 21.52 -6.20 5.61
CA ILE A 130 22.22 -7.49 5.58
C ILE A 130 22.46 -7.95 7.01
N ILE A 131 22.12 -9.20 7.32
CA ILE A 131 22.38 -9.82 8.62
C ILE A 131 23.20 -11.08 8.42
N CYS A 132 24.38 -11.14 9.04
CA CYS A 132 25.26 -12.30 9.06
C CYS A 132 25.13 -13.03 10.41
N GLY A 133 24.76 -14.30 10.37
CA GLY A 133 24.60 -15.15 11.56
C GLY A 133 25.59 -16.32 11.61
N ASP A 134 25.46 -17.15 12.65
CA ASP A 134 26.28 -18.32 12.96
C ASP A 134 25.53 -19.66 12.72
N ALA A 135 24.42 -19.63 11.98
CA ALA A 135 23.65 -20.84 11.68
C ALA A 135 24.21 -21.62 10.48
N PRO A 136 23.94 -22.93 10.36
CA PRO A 136 24.54 -23.77 9.32
C PRO A 136 24.24 -23.32 7.89
N VAL A 137 25.27 -23.40 7.04
CA VAL A 137 25.19 -23.18 5.59
C VAL A 137 25.95 -24.30 4.87
N ASN A 138 25.58 -24.60 3.63
CA ASN A 138 26.29 -25.59 2.82
C ASN A 138 27.36 -24.93 1.93
N GLY A 139 28.28 -25.72 1.34
CA GLY A 139 29.21 -25.26 0.30
C GLY A 139 30.29 -24.23 0.68
N GLY A 140 30.58 -24.09 1.98
CA GLY A 140 31.53 -23.12 2.56
C GLY A 140 33.02 -23.32 2.23
N ASP A 141 33.85 -22.34 2.59
CA ASP A 141 35.31 -22.32 2.32
C ASP A 141 36.16 -23.12 3.33
N GLY A 142 35.48 -23.90 4.17
CA GLY A 142 36.04 -24.65 5.31
C GLY A 142 35.23 -24.33 6.57
N GLU A 143 35.16 -25.26 7.52
CA GLU A 143 34.53 -25.07 8.85
C GLU A 143 33.02 -24.73 8.91
N GLY A 144 32.32 -24.69 7.78
CA GLY A 144 30.87 -24.40 7.74
C GLY A 144 30.54 -22.91 7.60
N GLU A 145 31.52 -22.11 7.21
CA GLU A 145 31.40 -20.67 7.01
C GLU A 145 31.44 -20.30 5.51
N ARG A 146 30.95 -19.11 5.18
CA ARG A 146 31.00 -18.47 3.86
C ARG A 146 31.37 -16.99 4.02
N THR A 147 31.86 -16.38 2.94
CA THR A 147 32.04 -14.92 2.88
C THR A 147 30.80 -14.28 2.27
N ALA A 148 30.27 -13.25 2.91
CA ALA A 148 29.16 -12.44 2.40
C ALA A 148 29.54 -11.78 1.07
N GLU A 149 28.55 -11.52 0.22
CA GLU A 149 28.80 -10.89 -1.08
C GLU A 149 29.26 -9.43 -0.96
N VAL A 150 29.02 -8.85 0.21
CA VAL A 150 29.28 -7.46 0.58
C VAL A 150 30.09 -7.44 1.87
N GLY A 151 31.00 -6.47 2.00
CA GLY A 151 31.68 -6.16 3.25
C GLY A 151 32.85 -7.09 3.63
N ASP A 152 33.10 -8.16 2.86
CA ASP A 152 34.17 -9.16 3.14
C ASP A 152 34.07 -9.80 4.54
N VAL A 153 32.84 -9.94 5.05
CA VAL A 153 32.56 -10.53 6.37
C VAL A 153 32.19 -12.00 6.27
N LYS A 154 32.45 -12.76 7.34
CA LYS A 154 32.07 -14.17 7.45
C LYS A 154 30.65 -14.35 7.99
N TYR A 155 29.98 -15.40 7.51
CA TYR A 155 28.71 -15.87 8.03
C TYR A 155 28.65 -17.39 7.95
N GLY A 156 27.67 -17.97 8.66
CA GLY A 156 27.51 -19.40 8.76
C GLY A 156 28.30 -19.99 9.93
N GLY A 157 27.95 -21.20 10.32
CA GLY A 157 28.61 -21.88 11.43
C GLY A 157 27.83 -23.12 11.86
N SER A 158 27.75 -23.36 13.18
CA SER A 158 27.13 -24.58 13.72
C SER A 158 25.94 -24.32 14.64
N ASN A 159 25.59 -23.05 14.87
CA ASN A 159 24.57 -22.66 15.84
C ASN A 159 23.22 -22.41 15.17
N GLU A 160 22.42 -23.47 15.03
CA GLU A 160 21.04 -23.36 14.52
C GLU A 160 20.17 -22.38 15.34
N ALA A 161 20.50 -22.15 16.61
CA ALA A 161 19.75 -21.25 17.49
C ALA A 161 20.39 -19.84 17.59
N ASP A 162 21.30 -19.49 16.67
CA ASP A 162 21.88 -18.15 16.62
C ASP A 162 20.80 -17.06 16.61
N ASN A 163 21.11 -15.93 17.26
CA ASN A 163 20.19 -14.83 17.46
C ASN A 163 20.89 -13.50 17.16
N SER A 164 20.65 -13.01 15.95
CA SER A 164 21.12 -11.73 15.42
C SER A 164 20.16 -10.58 15.74
N GLY A 165 19.12 -10.81 16.53
CA GLY A 165 18.20 -9.80 17.06
C GLY A 165 16.76 -9.91 16.55
N VAL A 166 16.12 -8.75 16.34
CA VAL A 166 14.69 -8.61 16.03
C VAL A 166 14.50 -7.57 14.93
N LEU A 167 13.81 -7.95 13.86
CA LEU A 167 13.18 -7.03 12.91
C LEU A 167 11.67 -7.22 12.98
N LYS A 168 10.95 -6.16 13.37
CA LYS A 168 9.50 -6.16 13.46
C LYS A 168 8.88 -4.85 12.95
N TYR A 169 7.90 -4.93 12.04
CA TYR A 169 7.30 -3.75 11.37
C TYR A 169 8.36 -2.84 10.75
N VAL A 170 9.15 -3.41 9.85
CA VAL A 170 10.26 -2.71 9.17
C VAL A 170 9.98 -2.67 7.67
N ARG A 171 10.15 -1.49 7.07
CA ARG A 171 10.16 -1.31 5.62
C ARG A 171 11.56 -1.01 5.14
N VAL A 172 11.94 -1.65 4.04
CA VAL A 172 13.18 -1.41 3.32
C VAL A 172 12.79 -1.09 1.87
N GLU A 173 13.05 0.14 1.45
CA GLU A 173 12.52 0.71 0.21
C GLU A 173 13.67 1.13 -0.72
N TYR A 174 13.54 0.90 -2.03
CA TYR A 174 14.44 1.41 -3.07
C TYR A 174 15.90 0.90 -3.00
N THR A 175 16.10 -0.31 -2.50
CA THR A 175 17.40 -1.00 -2.46
C THR A 175 17.79 -1.57 -3.82
N GLY A 176 18.85 -2.39 -3.90
CA GLY A 176 19.15 -3.17 -5.10
C GLY A 176 20.34 -2.67 -5.91
N ASN A 177 21.31 -2.00 -5.27
CA ASN A 177 22.44 -1.42 -5.98
C ASN A 177 23.38 -2.52 -6.52
N ALA A 178 23.94 -2.33 -7.72
CA ALA A 178 24.90 -3.27 -8.29
C ALA A 178 26.26 -3.21 -7.57
N ILE A 179 26.73 -4.35 -7.03
CA ILE A 179 28.03 -4.48 -6.38
C ILE A 179 29.14 -4.53 -7.44
N ASN A 180 28.92 -5.30 -8.51
CA ASN A 180 29.78 -5.41 -9.69
C ASN A 180 28.98 -5.97 -10.88
N ASP A 181 29.65 -6.25 -12.01
CA ASP A 181 29.00 -6.75 -13.23
C ASP A 181 28.27 -8.11 -13.06
N GLU A 182 28.52 -8.84 -11.97
CA GLU A 182 27.97 -10.18 -11.70
C GLU A 182 27.09 -10.25 -10.44
N LYS A 183 27.07 -9.21 -9.60
CA LYS A 183 26.42 -9.25 -8.28
C LYS A 183 25.74 -7.93 -7.95
N GLU A 184 24.60 -8.02 -7.29
CA GLU A 184 23.84 -6.87 -6.82
C GLU A 184 23.44 -7.08 -5.35
N HIS A 185 23.04 -6.00 -4.69
CA HIS A 185 22.51 -6.02 -3.34
C HIS A 185 21.02 -6.38 -3.36
N ASN A 186 20.46 -6.85 -2.24
CA ASN A 186 19.03 -7.15 -2.12
C ASN A 186 18.26 -6.12 -1.26
N GLY A 187 16.96 -6.33 -1.08
CA GLY A 187 16.19 -5.69 -0.01
C GLY A 187 16.66 -6.13 1.38
N PHE A 188 16.28 -7.34 1.76
CA PHE A 188 16.79 -8.01 2.95
C PHE A 188 17.68 -9.19 2.56
N THR A 189 18.84 -9.29 3.20
CA THR A 189 19.75 -10.42 3.04
C THR A 189 19.97 -11.11 4.37
N PHE A 190 19.65 -12.40 4.44
CA PHE A 190 19.82 -13.23 5.63
C PHE A 190 20.90 -14.28 5.38
N ASN A 191 22.11 -13.95 5.78
CA ASN A 191 23.31 -14.78 5.64
C ASN A 191 23.47 -15.70 6.85
N GLY A 192 23.12 -16.98 6.73
CA GLY A 192 23.30 -17.97 7.81
C GLY A 192 22.62 -17.57 9.12
N VAL A 193 21.43 -16.96 9.06
CA VAL A 193 20.73 -16.45 10.25
C VAL A 193 20.03 -17.59 10.99
N GLY A 194 20.17 -17.62 12.31
CA GLY A 194 19.62 -18.67 13.17
C GLY A 194 18.15 -18.50 13.55
N SER A 195 17.55 -19.59 14.01
CA SER A 195 16.16 -19.67 14.48
C SER A 195 15.88 -18.88 15.76
N GLY A 196 16.91 -18.36 16.44
CA GLY A 196 16.77 -17.46 17.58
C GLY A 196 16.45 -16.01 17.18
N THR A 197 16.68 -15.63 15.92
CA THR A 197 16.35 -14.31 15.37
C THR A 197 14.86 -14.19 15.07
N THR A 198 14.27 -13.02 15.31
CA THR A 198 12.86 -12.74 14.98
C THR A 198 12.74 -11.87 13.73
N LEU A 199 12.05 -12.39 12.71
CA LEU A 199 11.71 -11.66 11.49
C LEU A 199 10.18 -11.65 11.32
N MET A 200 9.53 -10.50 11.52
CA MET A 200 8.08 -10.45 11.50
C MET A 200 7.52 -9.11 10.99
N TYR A 201 6.53 -9.11 10.09
CA TYR A 201 6.00 -7.86 9.49
C TYR A 201 7.11 -7.05 8.82
N LEU A 202 7.71 -7.62 7.78
CA LEU A 202 8.75 -6.93 7.00
C LEU A 202 8.24 -6.65 5.60
N GLN A 203 8.54 -5.46 5.08
CA GLN A 203 8.27 -5.12 3.68
C GLN A 203 9.56 -4.76 2.97
N SER A 204 9.80 -5.39 1.82
CA SER A 204 10.77 -4.95 0.82
C SER A 204 10.02 -4.30 -0.34
N HIS A 205 10.37 -3.06 -0.71
CA HIS A 205 9.62 -2.25 -1.65
C HIS A 205 10.51 -1.66 -2.74
N MET A 206 10.15 -1.86 -4.01
CA MET A 206 10.80 -1.26 -5.17
C MET A 206 12.32 -1.48 -5.20
N GLY A 207 12.77 -2.69 -4.87
CA GLY A 207 14.18 -3.09 -4.92
C GLY A 207 14.68 -3.33 -6.36
N GLY A 208 15.94 -3.01 -6.63
CA GLY A 208 16.63 -3.24 -7.92
C GLY A 208 17.06 -4.68 -8.18
N ASP A 209 16.95 -5.54 -7.17
CA ASP A 209 17.24 -6.98 -7.21
C ASP A 209 16.18 -7.71 -6.35
N ASP A 210 16.52 -8.85 -5.73
CA ASP A 210 15.64 -9.63 -4.89
C ASP A 210 15.09 -8.87 -3.68
N ALA A 211 13.82 -9.09 -3.36
CA ALA A 211 13.20 -8.46 -2.21
C ALA A 211 13.69 -9.05 -0.88
N PHE A 212 13.76 -10.37 -0.79
CA PHE A 212 14.28 -11.13 0.36
C PHE A 212 15.12 -12.30 -0.15
N GLU A 213 16.37 -12.39 0.28
CA GLU A 213 17.24 -13.53 -0.05
C GLU A 213 17.78 -14.21 1.21
N PHE A 214 17.62 -15.53 1.27
CA PHE A 214 18.12 -16.38 2.36
C PHE A 214 19.32 -17.22 1.89
N PHE A 215 20.50 -16.89 2.40
CA PHE A 215 21.72 -17.65 2.17
C PHE A 215 21.97 -18.62 3.33
N GLY A 216 21.36 -19.80 3.28
CA GLY A 216 21.45 -20.80 4.33
C GLY A 216 20.79 -20.38 5.66
N GLY A 217 21.11 -21.07 6.75
CA GLY A 217 20.56 -20.81 8.08
C GLY A 217 19.22 -21.48 8.37
N THR A 218 18.63 -21.10 9.50
CA THR A 218 17.43 -21.75 10.08
C THR A 218 16.38 -20.75 10.57
N VAL A 219 16.57 -19.46 10.27
CA VAL A 219 15.67 -18.40 10.70
C VAL A 219 14.25 -18.63 10.20
N ASN A 220 13.27 -18.38 11.07
CA ASN A 220 11.85 -18.37 10.69
C ASN A 220 11.42 -16.94 10.41
N ALA A 221 10.50 -16.75 9.46
CA ALA A 221 9.96 -15.44 9.12
C ALA A 221 8.45 -15.46 8.91
N GLU A 222 7.75 -14.47 9.47
CA GLU A 222 6.29 -14.39 9.46
C GLU A 222 5.84 -13.03 8.90
N ASN A 223 4.78 -13.00 8.08
CA ASN A 223 4.21 -11.75 7.55
C ASN A 223 5.24 -10.95 6.72
N LEU A 224 5.81 -11.57 5.68
CA LEU A 224 6.71 -10.89 4.74
C LEU A 224 5.95 -10.37 3.53
N LEU A 225 6.23 -9.14 3.12
CA LEU A 225 5.66 -8.51 1.93
C LEU A 225 6.76 -8.06 0.97
N ALA A 226 6.81 -8.66 -0.22
CA ALA A 226 7.62 -8.19 -1.33
C ALA A 226 6.74 -7.37 -2.29
N THR A 227 7.15 -6.15 -2.60
CA THR A 227 6.40 -5.28 -3.53
C THR A 227 7.33 -4.69 -4.56
N GLY A 228 7.12 -5.07 -5.81
CA GLY A 228 7.89 -4.63 -6.95
C GLY A 228 9.37 -4.91 -6.78
N ALA A 229 9.82 -6.13 -6.53
CA ALA A 229 11.23 -6.48 -6.78
C ALA A 229 11.49 -6.46 -8.29
N LYS A 230 12.69 -6.07 -8.71
CA LYS A 230 13.07 -6.10 -10.13
C LYS A 230 13.43 -7.53 -10.57
N ASP A 231 14.01 -8.31 -9.66
CA ASP A 231 14.28 -9.73 -9.84
C ASP A 231 13.29 -10.61 -9.06
N ASP A 232 13.75 -11.54 -8.22
CA ASP A 232 12.90 -12.51 -7.54
C ASP A 232 12.27 -11.91 -6.26
N SER A 233 11.01 -12.25 -5.97
CA SER A 233 10.35 -11.69 -4.78
C SER A 233 10.85 -12.32 -3.47
N PHE A 234 11.15 -13.61 -3.53
CA PHE A 234 11.82 -14.36 -2.48
C PHE A 234 12.81 -15.31 -3.14
N ASP A 235 14.06 -15.33 -2.66
CA ASP A 235 15.08 -16.27 -3.07
C ASP A 235 15.63 -17.02 -1.85
N TRP A 236 15.97 -18.31 -2.03
CA TRP A 236 16.89 -18.95 -1.12
C TRP A 236 17.90 -19.88 -1.81
N THR A 237 19.04 -20.00 -1.14
CA THR A 237 20.11 -20.92 -1.49
C THR A 237 20.88 -21.40 -0.26
N TYR A 238 21.92 -22.18 -0.48
CA TYR A 238 22.92 -22.64 0.49
C TYR A 238 22.40 -23.32 1.76
N GLY A 239 21.26 -24.01 1.67
CA GLY A 239 20.80 -24.91 2.72
C GLY A 239 19.81 -24.29 3.72
N TRP A 240 19.08 -23.24 3.33
CA TRP A 240 18.11 -22.62 4.24
C TRP A 240 17.00 -23.62 4.60
N SER A 241 16.75 -23.78 5.90
CA SER A 241 15.82 -24.81 6.44
C SER A 241 14.84 -24.23 7.47
N GLY A 242 14.57 -22.93 7.37
CA GLY A 242 13.63 -22.23 8.23
C GLY A 242 12.15 -22.46 7.90
N LYS A 243 11.27 -21.74 8.60
CA LYS A 243 9.84 -21.71 8.33
C LYS A 243 9.39 -20.32 7.87
N GLY A 244 8.49 -20.29 6.91
CA GLY A 244 7.82 -19.08 6.44
C GLY A 244 6.31 -19.18 6.63
N THR A 245 5.68 -18.16 7.20
CA THR A 245 4.21 -18.11 7.30
C THR A 245 3.66 -16.77 6.88
N ASN A 246 2.57 -16.79 6.12
CA ASN A 246 1.84 -15.61 5.70
C ASN A 246 2.66 -14.63 4.84
N TRP A 247 3.22 -15.08 3.72
CA TRP A 247 4.03 -14.22 2.84
C TRP A 247 3.26 -13.77 1.61
N LYS A 248 3.44 -12.53 1.19
CA LYS A 248 2.84 -11.97 -0.02
C LYS A 248 3.89 -11.33 -0.92
N ALA A 249 3.77 -11.55 -2.23
CA ALA A 249 4.54 -10.84 -3.25
C ALA A 249 3.62 -10.21 -4.27
N VAL A 250 3.89 -8.97 -4.66
CA VAL A 250 3.21 -8.26 -5.75
C VAL A 250 4.26 -7.64 -6.66
N GLN A 251 4.38 -8.09 -7.91
CA GLN A 251 5.36 -7.53 -8.84
C GLN A 251 4.94 -6.14 -9.33
N ALA A 252 5.90 -5.31 -9.73
CA ALA A 252 5.59 -3.97 -10.25
C ALA A 252 5.18 -4.04 -11.72
N GLU A 253 4.53 -2.98 -12.20
CA GLU A 253 4.13 -2.80 -13.59
C GLU A 253 5.28 -3.05 -14.60
N GLU A 254 6.43 -2.47 -14.32
CA GLU A 254 7.53 -2.37 -15.26
C GLU A 254 8.52 -3.53 -15.18
N THR A 255 8.46 -4.36 -14.13
CA THR A 255 9.56 -5.29 -13.81
C THR A 255 9.18 -6.42 -12.84
N GLY A 256 10.05 -7.43 -12.76
CA GLY A 256 9.94 -8.63 -11.93
C GLY A 256 10.48 -9.88 -12.63
N ASP A 257 10.86 -10.88 -11.85
CA ASP A 257 11.14 -12.26 -12.30
C ASP A 257 10.25 -13.25 -11.52
N ARG A 258 10.78 -14.18 -10.74
CA ARG A 258 9.97 -15.20 -10.07
C ARG A 258 9.31 -14.63 -8.82
N GLY A 259 8.19 -15.25 -8.44
CA GLY A 259 7.65 -15.05 -7.10
C GLY A 259 8.54 -15.71 -6.06
N ILE A 260 9.02 -16.91 -6.34
CA ILE A 260 9.99 -17.65 -5.54
C ILE A 260 11.04 -18.29 -6.45
N GLU A 261 12.32 -18.02 -6.21
CA GLU A 261 13.44 -18.84 -6.67
C GLU A 261 14.02 -19.66 -5.51
N ALA A 262 14.30 -20.94 -5.74
CA ALA A 262 14.60 -21.87 -4.66
C ALA A 262 15.67 -22.87 -5.07
N ASP A 263 16.89 -22.65 -4.56
CA ASP A 263 18.05 -23.51 -4.75
C ASP A 263 18.45 -24.24 -3.45
N ASN A 264 19.09 -25.40 -3.58
CA ASN A 264 19.95 -25.91 -2.51
C ASN A 264 21.37 -25.38 -2.66
N ASN A 265 22.03 -25.67 -3.78
CA ASN A 265 23.34 -25.10 -4.11
C ASN A 265 23.66 -25.34 -5.58
N SER A 266 23.79 -24.28 -6.38
CA SER A 266 23.98 -24.37 -7.83
C SER A 266 25.25 -25.10 -8.30
N LYS A 267 26.24 -25.33 -7.43
CA LYS A 267 27.50 -26.04 -7.73
C LYS A 267 27.52 -27.49 -7.24
N ASP A 268 26.72 -27.83 -6.24
CA ASP A 268 26.57 -29.18 -5.69
C ASP A 268 25.14 -29.35 -5.17
N PHE A 269 24.25 -29.88 -6.01
CA PHE A 269 22.82 -30.05 -5.68
C PHE A 269 22.58 -30.93 -4.45
N THR A 270 23.56 -31.74 -4.04
CA THR A 270 23.47 -32.66 -2.89
C THR A 270 24.12 -32.13 -1.61
N ALA A 271 24.59 -30.88 -1.64
CA ALA A 271 25.28 -30.26 -0.51
C ALA A 271 24.42 -30.26 0.77
N ASN A 272 25.06 -30.50 1.91
CA ASN A 272 24.42 -30.51 3.23
C ASN A 272 24.84 -29.27 4.05
N PRO A 273 23.92 -28.68 4.86
CA PRO A 273 22.49 -28.99 4.92
C PRO A 273 21.76 -28.72 3.59
N VAL A 274 20.72 -29.50 3.31
CA VAL A 274 19.86 -29.32 2.13
C VAL A 274 18.86 -28.20 2.42
N SER A 275 18.62 -27.31 1.46
CA SER A 275 17.54 -26.31 1.55
C SER A 275 16.22 -27.05 1.69
N ASN A 276 15.60 -26.94 2.87
CA ASN A 276 14.42 -27.70 3.24
C ASN A 276 13.40 -26.87 4.03
N PRO A 277 12.93 -25.74 3.48
CA PRO A 277 12.01 -24.86 4.20
C PRO A 277 10.58 -25.41 4.22
N THR A 278 9.83 -25.00 5.25
CA THR A 278 8.37 -25.20 5.31
C THR A 278 7.67 -23.85 5.23
N LEU A 279 6.83 -23.65 4.21
CA LEU A 279 6.07 -22.45 3.97
C LEU A 279 4.55 -22.72 4.08
N ASP A 280 3.79 -21.81 4.69
CA ASP A 280 2.33 -21.91 4.77
C ASP A 280 1.64 -20.54 4.62
N GLY A 281 0.58 -20.48 3.81
CA GLY A 281 -0.18 -19.26 3.56
C GLY A 281 0.60 -18.25 2.73
N ILE A 282 0.84 -18.57 1.45
CA ILE A 282 1.67 -17.75 0.57
C ILE A 282 0.82 -17.23 -0.58
N THR A 283 0.89 -15.94 -0.90
CA THR A 283 0.21 -15.33 -2.06
C THR A 283 1.23 -14.66 -2.98
N LEU A 284 1.37 -15.16 -4.20
CA LEU A 284 2.28 -14.61 -5.21
C LEU A 284 1.48 -14.03 -6.37
N ILE A 285 1.76 -12.78 -6.68
CA ILE A 285 0.97 -11.97 -7.59
C ILE A 285 1.94 -11.35 -8.63
N GLY A 286 2.02 -11.98 -9.81
CA GLY A 286 2.90 -11.60 -10.92
C GLY A 286 2.30 -10.53 -11.82
N ASN A 287 3.14 -9.84 -12.57
CA ASN A 287 2.75 -8.73 -13.45
C ASN A 287 2.47 -9.16 -14.91
N GLY A 288 2.32 -10.44 -15.20
CA GLY A 288 2.03 -10.98 -16.52
C GLY A 288 3.12 -10.78 -17.58
N ALA A 289 4.26 -10.18 -17.23
CA ALA A 289 5.32 -9.87 -18.18
C ALA A 289 6.20 -11.11 -18.46
N GLU A 290 6.79 -11.14 -19.64
CA GLU A 290 7.90 -12.03 -19.97
C GLU A 290 9.22 -11.29 -19.69
N LYS A 291 10.25 -12.00 -19.21
CA LYS A 291 11.61 -11.48 -19.02
C LYS A 291 12.48 -12.01 -20.16
N ASP A 292 13.07 -11.11 -20.94
CA ASP A 292 13.88 -11.43 -22.13
C ASP A 292 13.20 -12.37 -23.16
N GLY A 293 11.89 -12.21 -23.34
CA GLY A 293 11.08 -13.05 -24.24
C GLY A 293 10.88 -14.49 -23.75
N LYS A 294 11.04 -14.72 -22.44
CA LYS A 294 10.75 -15.98 -21.78
C LYS A 294 9.67 -15.78 -20.72
N SER A 295 8.78 -16.77 -20.63
CA SER A 295 7.80 -16.84 -19.56
C SER A 295 8.48 -16.91 -18.20
N VAL A 296 7.87 -16.24 -17.25
CA VAL A 296 8.34 -16.08 -15.88
C VAL A 296 7.49 -16.96 -14.96
N VAL A 297 8.12 -17.67 -14.04
CA VAL A 297 7.48 -18.71 -13.23
C VAL A 297 7.11 -18.16 -11.85
N GLY A 298 5.96 -18.58 -11.31
CA GLY A 298 5.56 -18.20 -9.95
C GLY A 298 6.50 -18.74 -8.89
N VAL A 299 6.67 -20.06 -8.81
CA VAL A 299 7.60 -20.74 -7.90
C VAL A 299 8.52 -21.66 -8.68
N LYS A 300 9.83 -21.49 -8.56
CA LYS A 300 10.83 -22.33 -9.23
C LYS A 300 11.69 -23.10 -8.23
N LEU A 301 11.47 -24.41 -8.14
CA LEU A 301 12.18 -25.32 -7.24
C LEU A 301 13.28 -26.06 -8.00
N ARG A 302 14.56 -25.72 -7.76
CA ARG A 302 15.69 -26.26 -8.54
C ARG A 302 16.92 -26.56 -7.69
N ALA A 303 17.98 -27.03 -8.36
CA ALA A 303 19.31 -27.27 -7.80
C ALA A 303 19.35 -28.09 -6.50
N GLY A 304 18.48 -29.09 -6.35
CA GLY A 304 18.42 -30.00 -5.19
C GLY A 304 17.67 -29.49 -3.96
N THR A 305 16.83 -28.46 -4.10
CA THR A 305 15.96 -27.96 -3.02
C THR A 305 14.83 -28.95 -2.66
N ASN A 306 14.45 -29.02 -1.39
CA ASN A 306 13.34 -29.84 -0.88
C ASN A 306 12.33 -28.99 -0.10
N ALA A 307 11.42 -28.27 -0.77
CA ALA A 307 10.47 -27.40 -0.07
C ALA A 307 9.14 -28.09 0.26
N SER A 308 8.52 -27.71 1.38
CA SER A 308 7.12 -27.99 1.68
C SER A 308 6.32 -26.69 1.71
N ILE A 309 5.47 -26.43 0.71
CA ILE A 309 4.72 -25.17 0.54
C ILE A 309 3.22 -25.48 0.56
N MET A 310 2.52 -25.09 1.62
CA MET A 310 1.09 -25.33 1.81
C MET A 310 0.29 -24.02 1.72
N ASN A 311 -1.00 -24.13 1.39
CA ASN A 311 -1.89 -22.98 1.24
C ASN A 311 -1.27 -21.87 0.35
N LEU A 312 -0.71 -22.28 -0.79
CA LEU A 312 -0.13 -21.38 -1.78
C LEU A 312 -1.21 -20.86 -2.73
N VAL A 313 -1.16 -19.58 -3.08
CA VAL A 313 -1.92 -18.95 -4.16
C VAL A 313 -0.92 -18.29 -5.11
N VAL A 314 -1.00 -18.63 -6.39
CA VAL A 314 -0.18 -18.03 -7.45
C VAL A 314 -1.10 -17.45 -8.52
N SER A 315 -0.88 -16.20 -8.88
CA SER A 315 -1.64 -15.51 -9.90
C SER A 315 -0.76 -14.56 -10.71
N GLY A 316 -1.15 -14.27 -11.95
CA GLY A 316 -0.54 -13.23 -12.76
C GLY A 316 0.88 -13.49 -13.29
N PHE A 317 1.52 -14.65 -13.14
CA PHE A 317 2.82 -14.90 -13.82
C PHE A 317 2.61 -15.38 -15.28
N SER A 318 3.55 -15.07 -16.18
CA SER A 318 3.43 -15.41 -17.61
C SER A 318 3.71 -16.89 -17.93
N GLY A 319 4.31 -17.63 -17.00
CA GLY A 319 4.64 -19.06 -17.12
C GLY A 319 3.90 -19.96 -16.13
N TYR A 320 4.55 -21.06 -15.75
CA TYR A 320 4.00 -22.01 -14.79
C TYR A 320 3.75 -21.36 -13.43
N GLY A 321 2.72 -21.81 -12.73
CA GLY A 321 2.49 -21.41 -11.35
C GLY A 321 3.58 -21.95 -10.42
N VAL A 322 3.96 -23.21 -10.62
CA VAL A 322 5.04 -23.91 -9.93
C VAL A 322 5.82 -24.72 -10.96
N GLU A 323 7.14 -24.67 -10.93
CA GLU A 323 8.04 -25.48 -11.74
C GLU A 323 9.03 -26.21 -10.83
N VAL A 324 9.22 -27.52 -11.06
CA VAL A 324 10.33 -28.29 -10.46
C VAL A 324 11.35 -28.61 -11.54
N GLU A 325 12.61 -28.29 -11.27
CA GLU A 325 13.76 -28.51 -12.14
C GLU A 325 14.86 -29.28 -11.38
N THR A 326 15.70 -30.03 -12.10
CA THR A 326 16.80 -30.90 -11.59
C THR A 326 16.37 -32.26 -11.03
N GLU A 327 17.25 -33.26 -11.20
CA GLU A 327 17.00 -34.66 -10.84
C GLU A 327 16.79 -34.82 -9.33
N GLU A 328 17.58 -34.10 -8.55
CA GLU A 328 17.59 -34.14 -7.09
C GLU A 328 16.31 -33.55 -6.50
N SER A 329 15.89 -32.35 -6.94
CA SER A 329 14.61 -31.76 -6.52
C SER A 329 13.42 -32.63 -6.92
N THR A 330 13.48 -33.21 -8.13
CA THR A 330 12.45 -34.14 -8.63
C THR A 330 12.37 -35.41 -7.78
N ALA A 331 13.51 -35.95 -7.34
CA ALA A 331 13.54 -37.15 -6.50
C ALA A 331 12.79 -36.92 -5.16
N PHE A 332 12.91 -35.73 -4.57
CA PHE A 332 12.14 -35.38 -3.37
C PHE A 332 10.63 -35.34 -3.64
N ALA A 333 10.21 -34.82 -4.81
CA ALA A 333 8.80 -34.85 -5.22
C ALA A 333 8.29 -36.27 -5.48
N ILE A 334 9.10 -37.16 -6.03
CA ILE A 334 8.73 -38.58 -6.25
C ILE A 334 8.59 -39.33 -4.91
N ASN A 335 9.53 -39.11 -3.99
CA ASN A 335 9.55 -39.79 -2.69
C ASN A 335 8.49 -39.25 -1.71
N GLY A 336 7.95 -38.07 -1.99
CA GLY A 336 6.97 -37.39 -1.15
C GLY A 336 7.57 -36.61 0.01
N ASP A 337 8.86 -36.30 -0.08
CA ASP A 337 9.56 -35.40 0.84
C ASP A 337 9.24 -33.94 0.51
N MET A 338 9.12 -33.61 -0.78
CA MET A 338 8.66 -32.30 -1.27
C MET A 338 7.12 -32.30 -1.35
N LYS A 339 6.51 -31.20 -0.91
CA LYS A 339 5.06 -31.00 -0.93
C LYS A 339 4.72 -29.62 -1.43
N VAL A 340 3.76 -29.52 -2.34
CA VAL A 340 3.18 -28.23 -2.73
C VAL A 340 1.67 -28.39 -2.80
N ASP A 341 0.92 -27.51 -2.14
CA ASP A 341 -0.53 -27.42 -2.30
C ASP A 341 -0.90 -26.01 -2.71
N ALA A 342 -1.36 -25.85 -3.96
CA ALA A 342 -1.44 -24.55 -4.61
C ALA A 342 -2.78 -24.30 -5.28
N LYS A 343 -3.28 -23.06 -5.19
CA LYS A 343 -4.30 -22.52 -6.08
C LYS A 343 -3.61 -21.71 -7.17
N LEU A 344 -3.90 -22.02 -8.43
CA LEU A 344 -3.33 -21.34 -9.59
C LEU A 344 -4.43 -20.52 -10.29
N ASP A 345 -4.44 -19.21 -10.05
CA ASP A 345 -5.47 -18.29 -10.54
C ASP A 345 -4.96 -17.50 -11.76
N GLY A 346 -5.31 -17.95 -12.97
CA GLY A 346 -4.87 -17.31 -14.22
C GLY A 346 -3.42 -17.66 -14.62
N ASN A 347 -2.69 -18.33 -13.74
CA ASN A 347 -1.53 -19.14 -14.08
C ASN A 347 -1.98 -20.48 -14.64
N GLY A 348 -1.17 -21.08 -15.51
CA GLY A 348 -1.48 -22.36 -16.17
C GLY A 348 -1.46 -23.55 -15.20
N GLU A 349 -0.82 -24.64 -15.63
CA GLU A 349 -0.65 -25.87 -14.83
C GLU A 349 0.59 -25.79 -13.93
N ILE A 350 0.77 -26.80 -13.07
CA ILE A 350 2.08 -27.09 -12.48
C ILE A 350 2.97 -27.59 -13.61
N GLY A 351 4.09 -26.89 -13.82
CA GLY A 351 5.08 -27.20 -14.83
C GLY A 351 6.07 -28.24 -14.37
N TYR A 352 6.44 -29.09 -15.31
CA TYR A 352 7.38 -30.18 -15.10
C TYR A 352 8.47 -30.11 -16.15
N ASN A 353 9.66 -29.67 -15.78
CA ASN A 353 10.78 -29.52 -16.71
C ASN A 353 11.93 -30.43 -16.31
N PHE A 354 11.79 -31.70 -16.69
CA PHE A 354 12.74 -32.74 -16.34
C PHE A 354 13.81 -32.89 -17.43
N LYS A 355 15.07 -33.06 -17.00
CA LYS A 355 16.18 -33.37 -17.93
C LYS A 355 16.12 -34.81 -18.45
N GLU A 356 15.40 -35.71 -17.79
CA GLU A 356 15.23 -37.12 -18.16
C GLU A 356 13.74 -37.52 -18.22
N GLU A 357 13.44 -38.63 -18.90
CA GLU A 357 12.07 -39.15 -19.08
C GLU A 357 11.56 -39.79 -17.78
N ILE A 358 10.49 -39.23 -17.21
CA ILE A 358 9.86 -39.75 -15.98
C ILE A 358 8.84 -40.84 -16.32
N SER A 359 8.81 -41.93 -15.54
CA SER A 359 7.81 -42.97 -15.72
C SER A 359 6.42 -42.53 -15.27
N GLU A 360 5.36 -43.14 -15.84
CA GLU A 360 3.98 -42.85 -15.44
C GLU A 360 3.73 -43.09 -13.94
N GLU A 361 4.42 -44.06 -13.32
CA GLU A 361 4.33 -44.30 -11.87
C GLU A 361 4.90 -43.14 -11.04
N GLU A 362 6.05 -42.61 -11.45
CA GLU A 362 6.71 -41.49 -10.79
C GLU A 362 5.92 -40.20 -10.98
N LEU A 363 5.39 -39.94 -12.17
CA LEU A 363 4.51 -38.79 -12.44
C LEU A 363 3.28 -38.82 -11.52
N ASN A 364 2.64 -39.99 -11.38
CA ASN A 364 1.50 -40.16 -10.47
C ASN A 364 1.85 -39.88 -8.99
N LYS A 365 3.10 -40.13 -8.56
CA LYS A 365 3.56 -39.78 -7.21
C LYS A 365 3.76 -38.27 -7.09
N ILE A 366 4.39 -37.65 -8.08
CA ILE A 366 4.59 -36.20 -8.13
C ILE A 366 3.24 -35.48 -8.05
N GLU A 367 2.25 -35.86 -8.85
CA GLU A 367 0.91 -35.26 -8.85
C GLU A 367 0.14 -35.46 -7.53
N GLN A 368 0.48 -36.47 -6.74
CA GLN A 368 -0.06 -36.66 -5.38
C GLN A 368 0.60 -35.75 -4.34
N ASN A 369 1.82 -35.30 -4.62
CA ASN A 369 2.64 -34.52 -3.71
C ASN A 369 2.63 -33.02 -4.05
N LEU A 370 2.42 -32.67 -5.32
CA LEU A 370 2.25 -31.32 -5.85
C LEU A 370 0.81 -31.17 -6.35
N THR A 371 -0.06 -30.66 -5.51
CA THR A 371 -1.51 -30.63 -5.73
C THR A 371 -2.00 -29.25 -6.12
N VAL A 372 -2.96 -29.22 -7.06
CA VAL A 372 -3.76 -28.02 -7.33
C VAL A 372 -5.05 -28.08 -6.52
N ASN A 373 -5.18 -27.18 -5.56
CA ASN A 373 -6.30 -27.11 -4.64
C ASN A 373 -6.93 -25.69 -4.67
N PRO A 374 -8.09 -25.52 -5.34
CA PRO A 374 -8.74 -24.22 -5.45
C PRO A 374 -9.30 -23.69 -4.12
N ALA A 375 -9.31 -24.49 -3.05
CA ALA A 375 -9.73 -24.04 -1.72
C ALA A 375 -8.65 -23.25 -0.98
N ASN A 376 -7.41 -23.20 -1.49
CA ASN A 376 -6.36 -22.42 -0.87
C ASN A 376 -6.67 -20.93 -0.91
N THR A 377 -6.36 -20.27 0.19
CA THR A 377 -6.66 -18.86 0.46
C THR A 377 -5.41 -18.00 0.42
N GLY A 378 -4.23 -18.59 0.55
CA GLY A 378 -2.97 -17.87 0.49
C GLY A 378 -2.68 -17.15 1.79
N ALA A 379 -1.96 -16.04 1.68
CA ALA A 379 -1.70 -15.10 2.75
C ALA A 379 -2.97 -14.38 3.22
N ASP A 380 -3.10 -14.19 4.53
CA ASP A 380 -4.03 -13.23 5.15
C ASP A 380 -3.53 -11.81 4.87
N GLU A 381 -4.16 -11.16 3.90
CA GLU A 381 -3.73 -9.83 3.43
C GLU A 381 -3.98 -8.72 4.46
N SER A 382 -4.90 -8.92 5.42
CA SER A 382 -5.29 -7.92 6.41
C SER A 382 -4.12 -7.50 7.30
N VAL A 383 -3.12 -8.38 7.46
CA VAL A 383 -1.93 -8.11 8.28
C VAL A 383 -1.00 -7.05 7.68
N PHE A 384 -1.14 -6.76 6.38
CA PHE A 384 -0.33 -5.79 5.65
C PHE A 384 -0.96 -4.40 5.62
N GLU A 385 -2.21 -4.25 6.06
CA GLU A 385 -2.94 -2.99 5.99
C GLU A 385 -2.39 -1.94 6.97
N GLY A 386 -2.35 -0.68 6.52
CA GLY A 386 -2.08 0.48 7.37
C GLY A 386 -0.61 0.76 7.72
N TRP A 387 0.33 -0.13 7.40
CA TRP A 387 1.77 0.08 7.65
C TRP A 387 2.67 -0.08 6.42
N THR A 388 2.16 -0.65 5.33
CA THR A 388 2.91 -0.91 4.10
C THR A 388 2.70 0.18 3.04
N VAL A 389 3.56 0.18 2.02
CA VAL A 389 3.43 1.02 0.82
C VAL A 389 3.09 0.15 -0.39
N SER A 390 2.13 0.57 -1.21
CA SER A 390 1.71 -0.19 -2.39
C SER A 390 2.62 0.10 -3.59
N VAL A 391 2.72 -0.86 -4.51
CA VAL A 391 3.27 -0.63 -5.85
C VAL A 391 2.15 -0.48 -6.86
N ASP A 392 2.43 0.25 -7.92
CA ASP A 392 1.63 0.27 -9.13
C ASP A 392 1.69 -1.15 -9.72
N TYR A 393 0.66 -1.93 -9.38
CA TYR A 393 0.54 -3.31 -9.77
C TYR A 393 -0.34 -3.42 -10.99
N LYS A 394 0.26 -3.90 -12.07
CA LYS A 394 -0.43 -4.40 -13.25
C LYS A 394 -1.28 -5.65 -12.99
N GLY A 395 -1.95 -5.85 -11.86
CA GLY A 395 -2.80 -7.06 -11.70
C GLY A 395 -4.11 -6.91 -10.94
N GLY A 396 -4.77 -5.79 -11.15
CA GLY A 396 -5.59 -5.91 -12.35
C GLY A 396 -4.67 -5.87 -13.58
N ALA A 397 -4.59 -6.96 -14.37
CA ALA A 397 -3.56 -7.27 -15.40
C ALA A 397 -2.91 -6.04 -16.10
N PRO A 398 -1.64 -6.10 -16.59
CA PRO A 398 -0.98 -5.03 -17.35
C PRO A 398 -1.91 -4.37 -18.34
N VAL A 399 -2.35 -3.15 -18.05
CA VAL A 399 -3.32 -2.53 -18.93
C VAL A 399 -2.56 -1.68 -19.96
N ALA A 400 -1.83 -2.32 -20.87
CA ALA A 400 -1.20 -1.59 -21.98
C ALA A 400 -2.31 -0.85 -22.76
N GLY A 401 -2.16 0.47 -22.93
CA GLY A 401 -3.18 1.32 -23.54
C GLY A 401 -2.64 2.32 -24.55
N THR A 402 -3.53 2.87 -25.36
CA THR A 402 -3.19 3.82 -26.42
C THR A 402 -3.15 5.24 -25.84
N PRO A 403 -2.01 5.97 -25.92
CA PRO A 403 -1.93 7.35 -25.46
C PRO A 403 -2.74 8.29 -26.35
N LEU A 404 -3.47 9.21 -25.73
CA LEU A 404 -4.12 10.30 -26.43
C LEU A 404 -3.22 11.53 -26.50
N GLU A 405 -3.25 12.20 -27.65
CA GLU A 405 -2.57 13.47 -27.88
C GLU A 405 -3.10 14.56 -26.94
N ASN A 406 -2.24 15.50 -26.55
CA ASN A 406 -2.62 16.65 -25.73
C ASN A 406 -3.75 17.45 -26.39
N GLY A 407 -4.78 17.81 -25.62
CA GLY A 407 -5.97 18.50 -26.11
C GLY A 407 -6.99 17.59 -26.79
N ALA A 408 -6.83 16.26 -26.73
CA ALA A 408 -7.82 15.35 -27.28
C ALA A 408 -9.17 15.47 -26.55
N VAL A 409 -10.25 15.35 -27.33
CA VAL A 409 -11.62 15.22 -26.82
C VAL A 409 -11.90 13.74 -26.60
N ILE A 410 -12.20 13.38 -25.36
CA ILE A 410 -12.63 12.05 -24.94
C ILE A 410 -14.16 12.01 -25.01
N SER A 411 -14.73 11.08 -25.76
CA SER A 411 -16.17 10.99 -26.02
C SER A 411 -16.62 9.57 -26.29
N GLY A 412 -17.83 9.20 -25.85
CA GLY A 412 -18.43 7.90 -26.14
C GLY A 412 -17.77 6.75 -25.39
N ASP A 413 -17.80 5.56 -26.01
CA ASP A 413 -17.31 4.33 -25.38
C ASP A 413 -15.79 4.17 -25.56
N ILE A 414 -15.10 3.92 -24.45
CA ILE A 414 -13.70 3.49 -24.38
C ILE A 414 -13.73 1.95 -24.28
N GLU A 415 -13.58 1.31 -25.45
CA GLU A 415 -13.60 -0.16 -25.60
C GLU A 415 -12.21 -0.79 -25.46
N GLU A 416 -11.16 0.03 -25.54
CA GLU A 416 -9.77 -0.38 -25.38
C GLU A 416 -9.06 0.52 -24.38
N ASN A 417 -8.02 -0.04 -23.76
CA ASN A 417 -7.21 0.66 -22.79
C ASN A 417 -6.69 1.99 -23.36
N THR A 418 -6.93 3.09 -22.65
CA THR A 418 -6.64 4.44 -23.11
C THR A 418 -5.83 5.19 -22.06
N VAL A 419 -4.77 5.88 -22.49
CA VAL A 419 -3.83 6.59 -21.60
C VAL A 419 -3.94 8.10 -21.78
N LEU A 420 -4.12 8.82 -20.68
CA LEU A 420 -3.99 10.26 -20.57
C LEU A 420 -2.64 10.58 -19.94
N THR A 421 -1.76 11.23 -20.70
CA THR A 421 -0.35 11.40 -20.37
C THR A 421 -0.10 12.61 -19.47
N GLU A 422 0.85 12.50 -18.54
CA GLU A 422 1.24 13.56 -17.59
C GLU A 422 1.50 14.92 -18.28
N GLY A 423 1.07 16.00 -17.61
CA GLY A 423 1.26 17.38 -18.07
C GLY A 423 0.31 17.84 -19.17
N ASN A 424 -0.56 16.95 -19.68
CA ASN A 424 -1.53 17.29 -20.70
C ASN A 424 -2.87 17.74 -20.14
N THR A 425 -3.63 18.43 -20.98
CA THR A 425 -5.03 18.79 -20.74
C THR A 425 -5.92 18.13 -21.78
N TYR A 426 -7.03 17.54 -21.34
CA TYR A 426 -8.01 16.86 -22.19
C TYR A 426 -9.40 17.47 -22.02
N GLU A 427 -10.29 17.25 -22.99
CA GLU A 427 -11.70 17.61 -22.89
C GLU A 427 -12.58 16.36 -22.77
N LEU A 428 -13.53 16.35 -21.85
CA LEU A 428 -14.52 15.28 -21.66
C LEU A 428 -15.86 15.72 -22.28
N ALA A 429 -16.35 15.00 -23.27
CA ALA A 429 -17.56 15.35 -24.01
C ALA A 429 -18.67 14.31 -23.83
N ALA A 430 -19.86 14.77 -23.45
CA ALA A 430 -21.02 13.91 -23.18
C ALA A 430 -20.72 12.78 -22.17
N GLY A 431 -21.57 11.76 -22.11
CA GLY A 431 -21.28 10.55 -21.34
C GLY A 431 -20.12 9.76 -21.96
N VAL A 432 -19.03 9.62 -21.21
CA VAL A 432 -17.89 8.76 -21.57
C VAL A 432 -17.96 7.49 -20.74
N HIS A 433 -17.98 6.35 -21.42
CA HIS A 433 -18.16 5.04 -20.80
C HIS A 433 -16.90 4.19 -21.01
N VAL A 434 -16.21 3.81 -19.93
CA VAL A 434 -15.17 2.79 -20.00
C VAL A 434 -15.85 1.43 -19.91
N LYS A 435 -15.69 0.63 -20.96
CA LYS A 435 -16.43 -0.63 -21.14
C LYS A 435 -15.73 -1.80 -20.46
N ASP A 436 -16.49 -2.86 -20.20
CA ASP A 436 -15.98 -4.10 -19.59
C ASP A 436 -14.70 -4.58 -20.30
N GLY A 437 -13.67 -4.88 -19.51
CA GLY A 437 -12.35 -5.30 -20.00
C GLY A 437 -11.40 -4.17 -20.40
N ALA A 438 -11.86 -2.93 -20.53
CA ALA A 438 -11.02 -1.76 -20.81
C ALA A 438 -10.62 -1.01 -19.52
N ALA A 439 -9.55 -0.22 -19.59
CA ALA A 439 -9.25 0.79 -18.58
C ALA A 439 -8.99 2.18 -19.16
N LEU A 440 -9.37 3.20 -18.38
CA LEU A 440 -8.88 4.55 -18.54
C LEU A 440 -7.73 4.79 -17.56
N ILE A 441 -6.56 5.09 -18.08
CA ILE A 441 -5.31 5.27 -17.33
C ILE A 441 -4.97 6.74 -17.38
N ILE A 442 -4.78 7.36 -16.22
CA ILE A 442 -4.59 8.81 -16.09
C ILE A 442 -3.35 9.04 -15.24
N GLN A 443 -2.31 9.56 -15.88
CA GLN A 443 -1.04 9.85 -15.23
C GLN A 443 -1.12 11.11 -14.34
N PRO A 444 -0.16 11.32 -13.42
CA PRO A 444 -0.11 12.48 -12.55
C PRO A 444 -0.26 13.83 -13.28
N GLY A 445 -0.88 14.81 -12.62
CA GLY A 445 -0.96 16.19 -13.10
C GLY A 445 -1.85 16.43 -14.33
N VAL A 446 -2.54 15.41 -14.84
CA VAL A 446 -3.49 15.56 -15.94
C VAL A 446 -4.66 16.44 -15.51
N THR A 447 -5.04 17.39 -16.38
CA THR A 447 -6.29 18.15 -16.24
C THR A 447 -7.31 17.69 -17.29
N ILE A 448 -8.52 17.36 -16.87
CA ILE A 448 -9.64 17.02 -17.75
C ILE A 448 -10.72 18.08 -17.55
N LYS A 449 -11.14 18.74 -18.65
CA LYS A 449 -12.18 19.77 -18.62
C LYS A 449 -13.46 19.25 -19.26
N SER A 450 -14.62 19.53 -18.68
CA SER A 450 -15.88 19.30 -19.38
C SER A 450 -15.95 20.11 -20.67
N LYS A 451 -16.54 19.54 -21.73
CA LYS A 451 -16.67 20.24 -23.00
C LYS A 451 -17.88 21.17 -22.99
N VAL A 452 -17.64 22.45 -23.25
CA VAL A 452 -18.66 23.51 -23.26
C VAL A 452 -19.54 23.41 -24.51
N GLY A 453 -20.86 23.62 -24.33
CA GLY A 453 -21.82 23.74 -25.43
C GLY A 453 -22.25 22.41 -26.07
N GLU A 454 -21.93 21.28 -25.46
CA GLU A 454 -22.39 19.94 -25.86
C GLU A 454 -23.34 19.31 -24.83
N ALA A 455 -23.69 18.03 -25.01
CA ALA A 455 -24.39 17.27 -23.98
C ALA A 455 -23.53 17.17 -22.71
N ILE A 456 -24.19 17.07 -21.57
CA ILE A 456 -23.55 17.05 -20.25
C ILE A 456 -22.47 15.97 -20.17
N ALA A 457 -21.27 16.39 -19.79
CA ALA A 457 -20.12 15.51 -19.68
C ALA A 457 -20.13 14.72 -18.36
N TYR A 458 -19.83 13.43 -18.39
CA TYR A 458 -19.56 12.62 -17.19
C TYR A 458 -18.67 11.44 -17.55
N LEU A 459 -17.95 10.89 -16.56
CA LEU A 459 -17.13 9.71 -16.73
C LEU A 459 -17.76 8.54 -15.98
N LEU A 460 -18.04 7.45 -16.70
CA LEU A 460 -18.65 6.25 -16.16
C LEU A 460 -17.74 5.05 -16.42
N ILE A 461 -17.34 4.38 -15.34
CA ILE A 461 -16.58 3.12 -15.37
C ILE A 461 -17.59 1.99 -15.20
N GLU A 462 -17.83 1.22 -16.27
CA GLU A 462 -18.80 0.13 -16.24
C GLU A 462 -18.29 -1.07 -15.43
N LYS A 463 -19.22 -1.93 -15.01
CA LYS A 463 -18.91 -3.17 -14.30
C LYS A 463 -17.92 -4.03 -15.10
N GLY A 464 -16.74 -4.27 -14.53
CA GLY A 464 -15.63 -5.03 -15.16
C GLY A 464 -14.62 -4.18 -15.94
N ALA A 465 -14.89 -2.89 -16.11
CA ALA A 465 -13.91 -1.90 -16.55
C ALA A 465 -13.06 -1.40 -15.37
N ARG A 466 -12.03 -0.60 -15.66
CA ARG A 466 -11.17 0.01 -14.64
C ARG A 466 -10.88 1.49 -14.90
N ILE A 467 -10.65 2.22 -13.82
CA ILE A 467 -9.97 3.52 -13.84
C ILE A 467 -8.66 3.41 -13.07
N LEU A 468 -7.55 3.83 -13.66
CA LEU A 468 -6.24 3.87 -13.01
C LEU A 468 -5.78 5.33 -13.01
N ALA A 469 -6.24 6.11 -12.03
CA ALA A 469 -5.95 7.54 -11.89
C ALA A 469 -5.08 7.77 -10.66
N GLU A 470 -3.77 7.85 -10.88
CA GLU A 470 -2.76 7.83 -9.82
C GLU A 470 -2.01 9.16 -9.82
N GLY A 471 -2.66 10.19 -9.27
CA GLY A 471 -2.03 11.49 -9.04
C GLY A 471 -1.04 11.45 -7.87
N THR A 472 -0.39 12.58 -7.64
CA THR A 472 0.43 12.82 -6.44
C THR A 472 -0.03 14.11 -5.74
N ALA A 473 0.45 14.36 -4.51
CA ALA A 473 0.09 15.57 -3.78
C ALA A 473 0.49 16.85 -4.54
N ASP A 474 1.67 16.85 -5.16
CA ASP A 474 2.22 17.94 -5.95
C ASP A 474 1.63 18.02 -7.37
N LYS A 475 1.12 16.90 -7.90
CA LYS A 475 0.52 16.80 -9.24
C LYS A 475 -0.82 16.04 -9.18
N PRO A 476 -1.85 16.63 -8.54
CA PRO A 476 -3.14 15.99 -8.49
C PRO A 476 -3.76 15.90 -9.89
N ILE A 477 -4.54 14.85 -10.12
CA ILE A 477 -5.38 14.74 -11.31
C ILE A 477 -6.63 15.59 -11.07
N VAL A 478 -6.94 16.50 -12.00
CA VAL A 478 -8.02 17.46 -11.83
C VAL A 478 -9.05 17.29 -12.94
N PHE A 479 -10.27 16.92 -12.57
CA PHE A 479 -11.44 17.03 -13.42
C PHE A 479 -12.21 18.30 -13.06
N THR A 480 -12.50 19.17 -14.02
CA THR A 480 -13.11 20.48 -13.76
C THR A 480 -14.00 20.97 -14.91
N SER A 481 -14.69 22.08 -14.70
CA SER A 481 -15.50 22.72 -15.74
C SER A 481 -14.66 23.28 -16.88
N GLY A 482 -15.15 23.16 -18.11
CA GLY A 482 -14.59 23.89 -19.26
C GLY A 482 -15.07 25.33 -19.40
N GLU A 483 -16.05 25.77 -18.61
CA GLU A 483 -16.59 27.13 -18.67
C GLU A 483 -15.56 28.18 -18.23
N GLU A 484 -15.64 29.39 -18.78
CA GLU A 484 -14.77 30.52 -18.36
C GLU A 484 -15.04 30.93 -16.90
N ALA A 485 -16.25 30.72 -16.42
CA ALA A 485 -16.69 30.99 -15.05
C ALA A 485 -17.36 29.74 -14.46
N PRO A 486 -16.55 28.81 -13.89
CA PRO A 486 -17.06 27.55 -13.37
C PRO A 486 -18.16 27.71 -12.32
N SER A 487 -19.20 26.90 -12.43
CA SER A 487 -20.37 26.88 -11.56
C SER A 487 -20.77 25.45 -11.19
N ARG A 488 -21.41 25.29 -10.02
CA ARG A 488 -21.98 24.01 -9.58
C ARG A 488 -22.86 23.41 -10.69
N GLY A 489 -22.65 22.14 -11.02
CA GLY A 489 -23.45 21.40 -12.00
C GLY A 489 -23.05 21.61 -13.46
N ASP A 490 -21.87 22.18 -13.73
CA ASP A 490 -21.34 22.35 -15.09
C ASP A 490 -21.07 21.00 -15.78
N TRP A 491 -20.87 19.92 -15.01
CA TRP A 491 -20.73 18.55 -15.52
C TRP A 491 -21.19 17.53 -14.48
N GLY A 492 -21.28 16.25 -14.88
CA GLY A 492 -21.88 15.19 -14.08
C GLY A 492 -20.99 14.79 -12.89
N GLY A 493 -19.80 14.26 -13.15
CA GLY A 493 -18.92 13.68 -12.12
C GLY A 493 -18.29 12.37 -12.58
N ILE A 494 -17.74 11.60 -11.62
CA ILE A 494 -17.16 10.29 -11.85
C ILE A 494 -18.04 9.21 -11.21
N ILE A 495 -18.45 8.22 -12.01
CA ILE A 495 -19.27 7.09 -11.59
C ILE A 495 -18.48 5.79 -11.77
N VAL A 496 -18.31 5.01 -10.70
CA VAL A 496 -17.61 3.71 -10.75
C VAL A 496 -18.58 2.59 -10.40
N CYS A 497 -18.80 1.65 -11.33
CA CYS A 497 -19.68 0.50 -11.13
C CYS A 497 -18.86 -0.77 -10.90
N GLY A 498 -19.01 -1.38 -9.73
CA GLY A 498 -18.32 -2.61 -9.34
C GLY A 498 -19.21 -3.85 -9.28
N LYS A 499 -18.61 -4.95 -8.83
CA LYS A 499 -19.24 -6.29 -8.69
C LYS A 499 -19.55 -6.67 -7.23
N ALA A 500 -19.42 -5.74 -6.28
CA ALA A 500 -19.58 -6.01 -4.86
C ALA A 500 -21.04 -6.11 -4.41
N PRO A 501 -21.32 -6.78 -3.28
CA PRO A 501 -22.69 -6.96 -2.79
C PRO A 501 -23.43 -5.66 -2.54
N ILE A 502 -24.71 -5.66 -2.92
CA ILE A 502 -25.67 -4.58 -2.69
C ILE A 502 -27.01 -5.17 -2.28
N ASN A 503 -27.86 -4.39 -1.63
CA ASN A 503 -29.24 -4.80 -1.32
C ASN A 503 -30.25 -4.33 -2.38
N GLY A 504 -31.41 -4.98 -2.43
CA GLY A 504 -32.49 -4.64 -3.36
C GLY A 504 -32.21 -4.90 -4.86
N GLY A 505 -31.15 -5.65 -5.19
CA GLY A 505 -30.79 -6.04 -6.57
C GLY A 505 -31.50 -7.30 -7.11
N GLY A 506 -32.52 -7.81 -6.40
CA GLY A 506 -33.23 -9.05 -6.77
C GLY A 506 -32.33 -10.30 -6.76
N ALA A 507 -32.73 -11.35 -7.48
CA ALA A 507 -32.02 -12.63 -7.48
C ALA A 507 -30.60 -12.57 -8.09
N ALA A 508 -30.34 -11.58 -8.96
CA ALA A 508 -29.03 -11.37 -9.57
C ALA A 508 -28.07 -10.58 -8.67
N GLY A 509 -28.57 -9.92 -7.62
CA GLY A 509 -27.76 -9.04 -6.78
C GLY A 509 -27.30 -7.76 -7.50
N GLU A 510 -28.04 -7.32 -8.53
CA GLU A 510 -27.65 -6.20 -9.39
C GLU A 510 -28.73 -5.13 -9.48
N ARG A 511 -28.32 -3.86 -9.57
CA ARG A 511 -29.19 -2.70 -9.79
C ARG A 511 -28.79 -1.97 -11.08
N THR A 512 -29.69 -1.15 -11.60
CA THR A 512 -29.37 -0.19 -12.67
C THR A 512 -28.87 1.09 -12.02
N ALA A 513 -27.71 1.59 -12.44
CA ALA A 513 -27.17 2.87 -12.03
C ALA A 513 -28.12 4.01 -12.42
N GLU A 514 -28.10 5.10 -11.67
CA GLU A 514 -28.97 6.23 -11.95
C GLU A 514 -28.63 6.95 -13.27
N VAL A 515 -27.36 6.84 -13.65
CA VAL A 515 -26.75 7.40 -14.86
C VAL A 515 -26.37 6.26 -15.82
N GLY A 516 -26.52 6.50 -17.12
CA GLY A 516 -25.97 5.64 -18.17
C GLY A 516 -26.72 4.32 -18.47
N ASP A 517 -27.77 3.98 -17.72
CA ASP A 517 -28.54 2.72 -17.86
C ASP A 517 -27.68 1.44 -17.77
N VAL A 518 -26.62 1.48 -16.94
CA VAL A 518 -25.68 0.36 -16.75
C VAL A 518 -26.00 -0.44 -15.48
N LYS A 519 -25.51 -1.69 -15.41
CA LYS A 519 -25.67 -2.55 -14.23
C LYS A 519 -24.48 -2.44 -13.29
N TYR A 520 -24.75 -2.52 -11.98
CA TYR A 520 -23.74 -2.62 -10.93
C TYR A 520 -24.19 -3.57 -9.82
N GLY A 521 -23.26 -3.95 -8.95
CA GLY A 521 -23.47 -4.90 -7.87
C GLY A 521 -23.17 -6.34 -8.27
N GLY A 522 -23.22 -7.25 -7.31
CA GLY A 522 -22.97 -8.67 -7.53
C GLY A 522 -22.72 -9.40 -6.23
N ASN A 523 -21.83 -10.39 -6.26
CA ASN A 523 -21.48 -11.21 -5.11
C ASN A 523 -19.98 -11.22 -4.81
N ASN A 524 -19.20 -10.32 -5.42
CA ASN A 524 -17.75 -10.27 -5.24
C ASN A 524 -17.35 -9.07 -4.36
N PRO A 525 -17.30 -9.22 -3.02
CA PRO A 525 -16.87 -8.13 -2.13
C PRO A 525 -15.45 -7.66 -2.43
N GLU A 526 -14.62 -8.50 -3.04
CA GLU A 526 -13.23 -8.24 -3.40
C GLU A 526 -13.08 -7.70 -4.84
N ASP A 527 -14.11 -7.07 -5.41
CA ASP A 527 -14.00 -6.51 -6.75
C ASP A 527 -12.97 -5.37 -6.84
N TYR A 528 -12.16 -5.40 -7.90
CA TYR A 528 -11.15 -4.39 -8.20
C TYR A 528 -11.58 -3.55 -9.41
N SER A 529 -12.15 -2.38 -9.14
CA SER A 529 -12.59 -1.41 -10.14
C SER A 529 -11.50 -0.38 -10.49
N GLY A 530 -10.32 -0.46 -9.86
CA GLY A 530 -9.15 0.36 -10.17
C GLY A 530 -8.63 1.21 -9.00
N VAL A 531 -8.03 2.35 -9.32
CA VAL A 531 -7.36 3.28 -8.40
C VAL A 531 -7.82 4.71 -8.66
N LEU A 532 -8.17 5.42 -7.58
CA LEU A 532 -8.32 6.87 -7.53
C LEU A 532 -7.40 7.40 -6.41
N LYS A 533 -6.29 8.02 -6.79
CA LYS A 533 -5.31 8.58 -5.84
C LYS A 533 -5.00 10.03 -6.17
N TYR A 534 -5.13 10.94 -5.20
CA TYR A 534 -4.92 12.39 -5.41
C TYR A 534 -5.76 12.94 -6.58
N VAL A 535 -7.06 12.62 -6.57
CA VAL A 535 -8.01 13.00 -7.62
C VAL A 535 -8.98 14.06 -7.11
N ARG A 536 -9.10 15.16 -7.84
CA ARG A 536 -10.05 16.23 -7.54
C ARG A 536 -11.09 16.37 -8.63
N VAL A 537 -12.36 16.36 -8.25
CA VAL A 537 -13.49 16.74 -9.11
C VAL A 537 -14.03 18.08 -8.66
N GLU A 538 -14.13 19.03 -9.59
CA GLU A 538 -14.57 20.39 -9.31
C GLU A 538 -15.82 20.72 -10.12
N TYR A 539 -16.83 21.34 -9.50
CA TYR A 539 -18.01 21.87 -10.19
C TYR A 539 -18.90 20.82 -10.86
N THR A 540 -18.92 19.60 -10.29
CA THR A 540 -19.80 18.48 -10.67
C THR A 540 -21.25 18.74 -10.29
N GLY A 541 -22.14 17.76 -10.44
CA GLY A 541 -23.47 17.79 -9.84
C GLY A 541 -24.58 18.26 -10.77
N ASN A 542 -24.55 17.85 -12.03
CA ASN A 542 -25.54 18.27 -13.01
C ASN A 542 -26.89 17.53 -12.86
N ALA A 543 -28.00 18.27 -12.89
CA ALA A 543 -29.34 17.69 -12.84
C ALA A 543 -29.70 16.90 -14.12
N ILE A 544 -30.08 15.63 -13.96
CA ILE A 544 -30.49 14.75 -15.05
C ILE A 544 -31.95 15.01 -15.42
N ASN A 545 -32.81 15.11 -14.41
CA ASN A 545 -34.23 15.44 -14.51
C ASN A 545 -34.74 15.92 -13.14
N ASP A 546 -36.05 16.20 -13.02
CA ASP A 546 -36.66 16.72 -11.79
C ASP A 546 -36.51 15.79 -10.55
N GLU A 547 -36.11 14.53 -10.72
CA GLU A 547 -35.99 13.52 -9.65
C GLU A 547 -34.56 12.96 -9.50
N LYS A 548 -33.63 13.27 -10.41
CA LYS A 548 -32.28 12.67 -10.42
C LYS A 548 -31.21 13.67 -10.81
N GLU A 549 -30.08 13.57 -10.14
CA GLU A 549 -28.93 14.43 -10.32
C GLU A 549 -27.65 13.56 -10.32
N HIS A 550 -26.50 14.13 -10.70
CA HIS A 550 -25.20 13.44 -10.60
C HIS A 550 -24.49 13.90 -9.33
N ASN A 551 -23.48 13.17 -8.86
CA ASN A 551 -22.68 13.54 -7.69
C ASN A 551 -21.26 13.94 -8.07
N GLY A 552 -20.44 14.37 -7.10
CA GLY A 552 -18.99 14.46 -7.31
C GLY A 552 -18.38 13.10 -7.66
N PHE A 553 -18.45 12.17 -6.71
CA PHE A 553 -18.08 10.77 -6.89
C PHE A 553 -19.27 9.86 -6.56
N THR A 554 -19.51 8.87 -7.42
CA THR A 554 -20.54 7.85 -7.21
C THR A 554 -19.89 6.47 -7.21
N PHE A 555 -20.00 5.74 -6.10
CA PHE A 555 -19.47 4.38 -5.96
C PHE A 555 -20.61 3.36 -5.92
N ASN A 556 -20.85 2.75 -7.08
CA ASN A 556 -21.93 1.80 -7.30
C ASN A 556 -21.44 0.37 -7.08
N GLY A 557 -21.64 -0.20 -5.88
CA GLY A 557 -21.28 -1.59 -5.58
C GLY A 557 -19.79 -1.89 -5.78
N VAL A 558 -18.91 -0.99 -5.34
CA VAL A 558 -17.45 -1.10 -5.50
C VAL A 558 -16.86 -2.00 -4.41
N GLY A 559 -15.89 -2.85 -4.78
CA GLY A 559 -15.26 -3.81 -3.88
C GLY A 559 -14.07 -3.24 -3.08
N ASN A 560 -13.72 -3.90 -1.98
CA ASN A 560 -12.67 -3.48 -1.03
C ASN A 560 -11.23 -3.61 -1.57
N ARG A 561 -11.01 -4.30 -2.70
CA ARG A 561 -9.72 -4.29 -3.40
C ARG A 561 -9.49 -3.00 -4.19
N THR A 562 -10.54 -2.23 -4.47
CA THR A 562 -10.43 -0.93 -5.17
C THR A 562 -9.78 0.10 -4.25
N ILE A 563 -8.79 0.84 -4.76
CA ILE A 563 -8.02 1.81 -3.97
C ILE A 563 -8.61 3.21 -4.19
N ILE A 564 -9.07 3.83 -3.11
CA ILE A 564 -9.61 5.19 -3.13
C ILE A 564 -8.99 5.99 -1.98
N GLU A 565 -8.02 6.83 -2.35
CA GLU A 565 -7.22 7.60 -1.40
C GLU A 565 -7.08 9.04 -1.87
N ASN A 566 -7.22 9.98 -0.95
CA ASN A 566 -6.90 11.39 -1.20
C ASN A 566 -7.75 11.94 -2.36
N ILE A 567 -9.08 11.90 -2.21
CA ILE A 567 -10.01 12.43 -3.21
C ILE A 567 -10.76 13.65 -2.68
N GLN A 568 -11.08 14.59 -3.57
CA GLN A 568 -11.85 15.78 -3.22
C GLN A 568 -12.98 16.06 -4.20
N ALA A 569 -14.20 16.21 -3.68
CA ALA A 569 -15.31 16.87 -4.35
C ALA A 569 -15.36 18.36 -3.96
N TYR A 570 -15.28 19.25 -4.94
CA TYR A 570 -15.20 20.70 -4.74
C TYR A 570 -16.33 21.42 -5.47
N MET A 571 -17.17 22.15 -4.73
CA MET A 571 -18.22 23.03 -5.27
C MET A 571 -19.19 22.31 -6.22
N GLY A 572 -19.67 21.11 -5.83
CA GLY A 572 -20.63 20.30 -6.60
C GLY A 572 -22.08 20.80 -6.49
N GLY A 573 -22.90 20.54 -7.50
CA GLY A 573 -24.33 20.91 -7.57
C GLY A 573 -25.27 20.00 -6.79
N ASP A 574 -24.75 18.88 -6.29
CA ASP A 574 -25.46 17.83 -5.57
C ASP A 574 -24.49 17.24 -4.51
N ASP A 575 -24.65 15.98 -4.14
CA ASP A 575 -23.80 15.26 -3.21
C ASP A 575 -22.31 15.28 -3.59
N GLY A 576 -21.47 15.39 -2.55
CA GLY A 576 -20.02 15.30 -2.73
C GLY A 576 -19.57 13.90 -3.13
N ILE A 577 -19.84 12.93 -2.25
CA ILE A 577 -19.49 11.53 -2.42
C ILE A 577 -20.67 10.68 -2.00
N GLU A 578 -21.14 9.79 -2.88
CA GLU A 578 -22.24 8.87 -2.57
C GLU A 578 -21.87 7.40 -2.82
N PHE A 579 -22.22 6.54 -1.86
CA PHE A 579 -22.04 5.09 -1.93
C PHE A 579 -23.37 4.37 -2.13
N PHE A 580 -23.50 3.64 -3.24
CA PHE A 580 -24.61 2.76 -3.50
C PHE A 580 -24.19 1.30 -3.29
N GLY A 581 -24.21 0.86 -2.04
CA GLY A 581 -23.78 -0.48 -1.64
C GLY A 581 -22.27 -0.73 -1.78
N GLY A 582 -21.86 -2.00 -1.73
CA GLY A 582 -20.47 -2.41 -1.86
C GLY A 582 -19.70 -2.46 -0.54
N THR A 583 -18.40 -2.70 -0.66
CA THR A 583 -17.47 -2.96 0.45
C THR A 583 -16.23 -2.07 0.39
N VAL A 584 -16.13 -1.17 -0.60
CA VAL A 584 -14.96 -0.32 -0.82
C VAL A 584 -14.53 0.45 0.43
N ASN A 585 -13.22 0.44 0.69
CA ASN A 585 -12.60 1.24 1.74
C ASN A 585 -12.08 2.54 1.13
N VAL A 586 -12.17 3.65 1.89
CA VAL A 586 -11.70 4.97 1.44
C VAL A 586 -10.87 5.66 2.51
N MET A 587 -9.91 6.48 2.11
CA MET A 587 -9.06 7.23 3.01
C MET A 587 -8.81 8.66 2.53
N ASN A 588 -8.79 9.62 3.46
CA ASN A 588 -8.56 11.05 3.20
C ASN A 588 -9.54 11.61 2.16
N VAL A 589 -10.83 11.61 2.48
CA VAL A 589 -11.91 12.02 1.58
C VAL A 589 -12.41 13.40 1.96
N VAL A 590 -12.42 14.33 1.01
CA VAL A 590 -12.79 15.72 1.23
C VAL A 590 -14.02 16.11 0.41
N SER A 591 -15.02 16.66 1.07
CA SER A 591 -16.19 17.29 0.44
C SER A 591 -16.24 18.76 0.84
N THR A 592 -16.15 19.66 -0.13
CA THR A 592 -16.07 21.10 0.14
C THR A 592 -17.10 21.84 -0.69
N GLY A 593 -18.05 22.42 0.03
CA GLY A 593 -19.17 23.14 -0.50
C GLY A 593 -19.93 22.29 -1.50
N SER A 594 -20.42 21.11 -1.17
CA SER A 594 -21.49 20.46 -1.95
C SER A 594 -22.81 21.21 -1.75
N LYS A 595 -23.77 21.10 -2.70
CA LYS A 595 -25.04 21.82 -2.59
C LYS A 595 -26.07 21.07 -1.76
N ASP A 596 -26.04 19.75 -1.89
CA ASP A 596 -26.82 18.80 -1.08
C ASP A 596 -25.93 18.17 0.00
N ASP A 597 -25.91 16.85 0.16
CA ASP A 597 -25.20 16.19 1.25
C ASP A 597 -23.68 16.10 0.98
N SER A 598 -22.87 16.15 2.05
CA SER A 598 -21.41 16.09 1.87
C SER A 598 -20.94 14.67 1.58
N PHE A 599 -21.51 13.71 2.32
CA PHE A 599 -21.36 12.27 2.16
C PHE A 599 -22.74 11.60 2.25
N ASP A 600 -23.06 10.71 1.32
CA ASP A 600 -24.27 9.89 1.35
C ASP A 600 -23.94 8.39 1.23
N TRP A 601 -24.71 7.53 1.89
CA TRP A 601 -24.76 6.13 1.49
C TRP A 601 -26.15 5.51 1.54
N THR A 602 -26.32 4.50 0.68
CA THR A 602 -27.49 3.63 0.65
C THR A 602 -27.14 2.22 0.16
N TYR A 603 -28.15 1.36 0.04
CA TYR A 603 -28.12 0.02 -0.54
C TYR A 603 -27.05 -0.96 -0.02
N GLY A 604 -26.68 -0.85 1.25
CA GLY A 604 -25.90 -1.88 1.93
C GLY A 604 -24.40 -1.66 1.94
N TRP A 605 -23.92 -0.41 1.86
CA TRP A 605 -22.49 -0.14 1.91
C TRP A 605 -21.92 -0.53 3.27
N SER A 606 -20.82 -1.29 3.26
CA SER A 606 -20.24 -1.91 4.46
C SER A 606 -18.72 -1.76 4.55
N GLY A 607 -18.15 -0.78 3.84
CA GLY A 607 -16.72 -0.49 3.85
C GLY A 607 -16.25 0.33 5.05
N LYS A 608 -14.94 0.60 5.07
CA LYS A 608 -14.28 1.46 6.05
C LYS A 608 -13.92 2.80 5.43
N ALA A 609 -14.12 3.90 6.17
CA ALA A 609 -13.70 5.22 5.76
C ALA A 609 -12.84 5.88 6.86
N THR A 610 -11.64 6.36 6.52
CA THR A 610 -10.73 6.99 7.49
C THR A 610 -10.38 8.41 7.04
N ASN A 611 -10.42 9.37 7.97
CA ASN A 611 -10.13 10.80 7.73
C ASN A 611 -11.08 11.43 6.69
N LEU A 612 -12.27 11.82 7.15
CA LEU A 612 -13.30 12.45 6.32
C LEU A 612 -13.46 13.90 6.73
N LEU A 613 -13.38 14.81 5.77
CA LEU A 613 -13.56 16.25 6.00
C LEU A 613 -14.70 16.78 5.12
N ALA A 614 -15.73 17.32 5.74
CA ALA A 614 -16.77 18.10 5.08
C ALA A 614 -16.77 19.54 5.57
N ILE A 615 -16.81 20.50 4.63
CA ILE A 615 -17.00 21.92 4.93
C ILE A 615 -18.05 22.47 3.99
N GLN A 616 -19.16 22.99 4.52
CA GLN A 616 -20.20 23.62 3.73
C GLN A 616 -19.82 25.03 3.28
N ALA A 617 -20.29 25.45 2.11
CA ALA A 617 -20.14 26.81 1.64
C ALA A 617 -21.24 27.69 2.24
N ASP A 618 -21.00 28.99 2.42
CA ASP A 618 -21.97 29.91 3.06
C ASP A 618 -23.36 29.95 2.39
N ASP A 619 -23.44 29.60 1.10
CA ASP A 619 -24.64 29.65 0.27
C ASP A 619 -25.25 28.27 -0.07
N ALA A 620 -24.67 27.17 0.42
CA ALA A 620 -24.96 25.81 -0.05
C ALA A 620 -24.71 24.71 1.01
N GLY A 621 -25.14 23.46 0.77
CA GLY A 621 -25.06 22.29 1.68
C GLY A 621 -26.37 21.89 2.39
N ASP A 622 -26.71 20.60 2.40
CA ASP A 622 -27.71 19.98 3.29
C ASP A 622 -26.98 19.24 4.42
N ARG A 623 -26.97 17.93 4.53
CA ARG A 623 -26.36 17.22 5.67
C ARG A 623 -24.85 17.09 5.50
N GLY A 624 -24.17 16.94 6.63
CA GLY A 624 -22.78 16.47 6.61
C GLY A 624 -22.72 15.00 6.18
N ILE A 625 -23.61 14.18 6.74
CA ILE A 625 -23.81 12.78 6.39
C ILE A 625 -25.31 12.48 6.28
N GLU A 626 -25.73 11.92 5.14
CA GLU A 626 -27.01 11.22 5.00
C GLU A 626 -26.76 9.71 4.83
N ALA A 627 -27.55 8.90 5.56
CA ALA A 627 -27.22 7.50 5.73
C ALA A 627 -28.46 6.61 5.73
N ASP A 628 -28.62 5.83 4.67
CA ASP A 628 -29.69 4.87 4.46
C ASP A 628 -29.18 3.42 4.42
N ASN A 629 -30.06 2.47 4.77
CA ASN A 629 -29.90 1.09 4.30
C ASN A 629 -30.64 0.86 2.98
N ASN A 630 -31.96 1.04 2.97
CA ASN A 630 -32.76 0.99 1.75
C ASN A 630 -34.15 1.57 2.03
N SER A 631 -34.50 2.68 1.38
CA SER A 631 -35.77 3.40 1.64
C SER A 631 -37.06 2.62 1.35
N LYS A 632 -37.00 1.48 0.65
CA LYS A 632 -38.16 0.62 0.32
C LYS A 632 -38.27 -0.62 1.20
N ASP A 633 -37.17 -1.04 1.83
CA ASP A 633 -37.10 -2.19 2.73
C ASP A 633 -35.96 -1.98 3.72
N PHE A 634 -36.27 -1.40 4.88
CA PHE A 634 -35.28 -0.97 5.86
C PHE A 634 -34.43 -2.14 6.40
N ALA A 635 -34.93 -3.38 6.30
CA ALA A 635 -34.24 -4.59 6.75
C ALA A 635 -33.50 -5.34 5.62
N ALA A 636 -33.42 -4.76 4.42
CA ALA A 636 -32.80 -5.40 3.27
C ALA A 636 -31.33 -5.74 3.54
N GLY A 637 -30.92 -6.96 3.19
CA GLY A 637 -29.55 -7.45 3.29
C GLY A 637 -28.78 -7.32 1.97
N PRO A 638 -27.45 -7.07 1.99
CA PRO A 638 -26.66 -6.66 3.15
C PRO A 638 -27.13 -5.31 3.72
N VAL A 639 -27.06 -5.18 5.04
CA VAL A 639 -27.43 -3.93 5.75
C VAL A 639 -26.26 -2.95 5.63
N SER A 640 -26.54 -1.68 5.34
CA SER A 640 -25.53 -0.62 5.38
C SER A 640 -24.93 -0.57 6.78
N ASN A 641 -23.64 -0.80 6.87
CA ASN A 641 -22.93 -0.93 8.15
C ASN A 641 -21.47 -0.50 8.02
N PRO A 642 -21.18 0.74 7.58
CA PRO A 642 -19.81 1.19 7.44
C PRO A 642 -19.15 1.45 8.81
N THR A 643 -17.81 1.43 8.79
CA THR A 643 -16.98 1.92 9.90
C THR A 643 -16.28 3.21 9.49
N LEU A 644 -16.56 4.31 10.18
CA LEU A 644 -15.94 5.61 9.95
C LEU A 644 -15.02 5.97 11.12
N GLU A 645 -13.80 6.38 10.82
CA GLU A 645 -12.78 6.81 11.79
C GLU A 645 -12.27 8.20 11.43
N ASN A 646 -12.21 9.11 12.42
CA ASN A 646 -11.72 10.48 12.28
C ASN A 646 -12.53 11.30 11.26
N VAL A 647 -13.67 11.83 11.69
CA VAL A 647 -14.60 12.55 10.82
C VAL A 647 -14.77 13.98 11.33
N THR A 648 -14.64 14.97 10.45
CA THR A 648 -14.90 16.39 10.75
C THR A 648 -15.95 16.94 9.80
N LEU A 649 -17.09 17.37 10.33
CA LEU A 649 -18.19 17.99 9.60
C LEU A 649 -18.39 19.43 10.07
N ILE A 650 -18.25 20.39 9.16
CA ILE A 650 -18.40 21.82 9.45
C ILE A 650 -19.54 22.37 8.60
N GLY A 651 -20.66 22.66 9.26
CA GLY A 651 -21.83 23.31 8.68
C GLY A 651 -21.72 24.84 8.67
N ASN A 652 -22.62 25.47 7.92
CA ASN A 652 -22.71 26.92 7.75
C ASN A 652 -23.88 27.58 8.52
N GLY A 653 -24.62 26.79 9.31
CA GLY A 653 -25.79 27.23 10.07
C GLY A 653 -27.03 27.54 9.22
N ARG A 654 -27.03 27.20 7.92
CA ARG A 654 -28.17 27.48 7.04
C ARG A 654 -29.37 26.61 7.41
N THR A 655 -30.57 27.11 7.12
CA THR A 655 -31.82 26.33 7.13
C THR A 655 -32.38 26.27 5.72
N ASP A 656 -33.18 25.24 5.42
CA ASP A 656 -33.97 25.17 4.19
C ASP A 656 -35.42 25.56 4.49
N GLY A 657 -35.71 26.85 4.40
CA GLY A 657 -36.97 27.40 4.90
C GLY A 657 -37.09 27.20 6.42
N GLU A 658 -38.12 26.48 6.85
CA GLU A 658 -38.34 26.08 8.26
C GLU A 658 -37.63 24.76 8.62
N LYS A 659 -37.06 24.03 7.64
CA LYS A 659 -36.32 22.78 7.88
C LYS A 659 -34.93 23.10 8.41
N THR A 660 -34.59 22.55 9.57
CA THR A 660 -33.22 22.50 10.09
C THR A 660 -32.43 21.38 9.42
N ILE A 661 -31.11 21.53 9.43
CA ILE A 661 -30.19 20.70 8.66
C ILE A 661 -29.25 20.01 9.64
N ASP A 662 -29.29 18.69 9.67
CA ASP A 662 -28.52 17.88 10.62
C ASP A 662 -27.07 17.68 10.16
N GLY A 663 -26.17 17.53 11.11
CA GLY A 663 -24.79 17.13 10.82
C GLY A 663 -24.71 15.70 10.31
N VAL A 664 -25.34 14.76 11.02
CA VAL A 664 -25.41 13.34 10.65
C VAL A 664 -26.86 12.86 10.77
N LYS A 665 -27.40 12.23 9.73
CA LYS A 665 -28.73 11.62 9.75
C LYS A 665 -28.69 10.14 9.39
N LEU A 666 -28.91 9.28 10.39
CA LEU A 666 -28.97 7.82 10.29
C LEU A 666 -30.42 7.36 10.16
N ARG A 667 -30.84 6.93 8.96
CA ARG A 667 -32.23 6.62 8.65
C ARG A 667 -32.38 5.33 7.82
N ALA A 668 -33.63 5.01 7.47
CA ALA A 668 -34.02 3.86 6.66
C ALA A 668 -33.36 2.49 6.98
N GLY A 669 -33.08 2.20 8.26
CA GLY A 669 -32.53 0.92 8.71
C GLY A 669 -31.02 0.79 8.61
N THR A 670 -30.30 1.91 8.48
CA THR A 670 -28.83 1.93 8.46
C THR A 670 -28.25 1.57 9.83
N ASN A 671 -27.13 0.84 9.84
CA ASN A 671 -26.24 0.71 10.99
C ASN A 671 -24.93 1.46 10.70
N ALA A 672 -24.17 1.83 11.72
CA ALA A 672 -22.84 2.40 11.53
C ALA A 672 -22.00 2.31 12.81
N THR A 673 -20.68 2.23 12.65
CA THR A 673 -19.72 2.55 13.71
C THR A 673 -18.95 3.81 13.31
N ILE A 674 -19.12 4.90 14.05
CA ILE A 674 -18.46 6.18 13.79
C ILE A 674 -17.64 6.56 15.03
N THR A 675 -16.33 6.71 14.88
CA THR A 675 -15.44 7.06 16.00
C THR A 675 -14.64 8.31 15.70
N ASN A 676 -14.33 9.06 16.77
CA ASN A 676 -13.65 10.35 16.65
C ASN A 676 -14.35 11.29 15.67
N LEU A 677 -15.68 11.43 15.81
CA LEU A 677 -16.49 12.35 15.03
C LEU A 677 -16.46 13.76 15.66
N VAL A 678 -16.33 14.79 14.85
CA VAL A 678 -16.54 16.20 15.21
C VAL A 678 -17.61 16.78 14.30
N VAL A 679 -18.67 17.32 14.88
CA VAL A 679 -19.75 18.01 14.15
C VAL A 679 -19.94 19.39 14.72
N THR A 680 -19.86 20.41 13.86
CA THR A 680 -20.06 21.80 14.27
C THR A 680 -20.80 22.63 13.23
N GLY A 681 -21.55 23.63 13.69
CA GLY A 681 -22.12 24.67 12.83
C GLY A 681 -23.33 24.24 12.01
N PHE A 682 -24.01 23.14 12.34
CA PHE A 682 -25.25 22.73 11.68
C PHE A 682 -26.49 23.36 12.36
N SER A 683 -27.54 23.63 11.60
CA SER A 683 -28.76 24.26 12.14
C SER A 683 -29.71 23.28 12.82
N GLY A 684 -29.56 21.97 12.58
CA GLY A 684 -30.31 20.88 13.21
C GLY A 684 -29.54 20.19 14.32
N TYR A 685 -29.71 18.88 14.43
CA TYR A 685 -29.02 18.03 15.39
C TYR A 685 -27.60 17.74 14.93
N GLY A 686 -26.69 17.53 15.90
CA GLY A 686 -25.38 16.99 15.59
C GLY A 686 -25.47 15.57 14.99
N VAL A 687 -26.30 14.72 15.59
CA VAL A 687 -26.62 13.37 15.10
C VAL A 687 -28.11 13.06 15.31
N GLU A 688 -28.81 12.71 14.24
CA GLU A 688 -30.19 12.21 14.28
C GLU A 688 -30.23 10.71 13.90
N VAL A 689 -30.92 9.88 14.69
CA VAL A 689 -31.28 8.50 14.31
C VAL A 689 -32.79 8.43 14.11
N GLU A 690 -33.24 8.41 12.85
CA GLU A 690 -34.62 8.74 12.51
C GLU A 690 -35.58 7.55 12.54
N THR A 691 -35.12 6.34 12.17
CA THR A 691 -36.01 5.18 11.98
C THR A 691 -35.88 4.14 13.08
N SER A 692 -36.96 3.39 13.31
CA SER A 692 -37.08 2.35 14.34
C SER A 692 -36.00 1.27 14.22
N GLU A 693 -35.69 0.87 13.00
CA GLU A 693 -34.71 -0.16 12.66
C GLU A 693 -33.30 0.32 12.99
N SER A 694 -32.95 1.56 12.62
CA SER A 694 -31.67 2.18 12.97
C SER A 694 -31.55 2.36 14.49
N THR A 695 -32.65 2.78 15.14
CA THR A 695 -32.73 2.90 16.60
C THR A 695 -32.53 1.55 17.31
N ALA A 696 -33.03 0.46 16.74
CA ALA A 696 -32.81 -0.88 17.29
C ALA A 696 -31.32 -1.29 17.27
N PHE A 697 -30.55 -0.85 16.28
CA PHE A 697 -29.10 -1.04 16.28
C PHE A 697 -28.40 -0.25 17.40
N ALA A 698 -28.85 0.99 17.66
CA ALA A 698 -28.35 1.78 18.79
C ALA A 698 -28.73 1.17 20.15
N ILE A 699 -29.93 0.62 20.30
CA ILE A 699 -30.36 -0.07 21.54
C ILE A 699 -29.54 -1.35 21.76
N SER A 700 -29.24 -2.10 20.71
CA SER A 700 -28.48 -3.37 20.82
C SER A 700 -26.98 -3.19 20.98
N GLY A 701 -26.45 -2.00 20.67
CA GLY A 701 -25.01 -1.70 20.65
C GLY A 701 -24.29 -2.14 19.38
N SER A 702 -25.05 -2.51 18.35
CA SER A 702 -24.54 -2.74 17.00
C SER A 702 -24.18 -1.41 16.31
N MET A 703 -24.92 -0.34 16.59
CA MET A 703 -24.58 1.02 16.18
C MET A 703 -23.75 1.67 17.27
N LYS A 704 -22.68 2.37 16.88
CA LYS A 704 -21.85 3.16 17.81
C LYS A 704 -21.48 4.49 17.17
N VAL A 705 -21.62 5.57 17.92
CA VAL A 705 -21.18 6.91 17.50
C VAL A 705 -20.47 7.55 18.67
N ASP A 706 -19.18 7.85 18.52
CA ASP A 706 -18.40 8.62 19.48
C ASP A 706 -18.08 9.99 18.90
N ALA A 707 -18.71 11.03 19.46
CA ALA A 707 -18.77 12.35 18.84
C ALA A 707 -18.45 13.50 19.80
N LYS A 708 -17.77 14.53 19.28
CA LYS A 708 -17.79 15.88 19.82
C LYS A 708 -18.78 16.71 19.02
N LEU A 709 -19.78 17.26 19.69
CA LEU A 709 -20.82 18.07 19.07
C LEU A 709 -20.74 19.50 19.64
N ASP A 710 -20.39 20.47 18.81
CA ASP A 710 -20.18 21.86 19.22
C ASP A 710 -21.02 22.81 18.35
N GLY A 711 -21.75 23.74 18.97
CA GLY A 711 -22.44 24.80 18.22
C GLY A 711 -23.60 24.41 17.29
N ASN A 712 -24.21 23.22 17.42
CA ASN A 712 -25.41 22.83 16.67
C ASN A 712 -26.71 23.34 17.35
N ALA A 713 -27.69 23.82 16.58
CA ALA A 713 -28.76 24.67 17.14
C ALA A 713 -29.93 23.93 17.80
N GLU A 714 -30.27 22.69 17.38
CA GLU A 714 -31.43 21.95 17.93
C GLU A 714 -31.09 20.91 19.01
N GLY A 715 -29.81 20.61 19.22
CA GLY A 715 -29.35 19.70 20.27
C GLY A 715 -28.30 18.71 19.79
N THR A 716 -27.88 17.82 20.70
CA THR A 716 -26.84 16.82 20.43
C THR A 716 -27.37 15.60 19.68
N TYR A 717 -28.46 15.01 20.17
CA TYR A 717 -29.08 13.82 19.58
C TYR A 717 -30.60 13.94 19.43
N SER A 718 -31.14 13.27 18.42
CA SER A 718 -32.59 13.04 18.24
C SER A 718 -32.89 11.58 17.89
N TYR A 719 -34.01 11.07 18.42
CA TYR A 719 -34.58 9.76 18.09
C TYR A 719 -36.09 9.92 17.94
N LYS A 720 -36.67 9.34 16.90
CA LYS A 720 -38.09 9.55 16.57
C LYS A 720 -39.07 8.75 17.43
N GLU A 721 -38.59 7.73 18.14
CA GLU A 721 -39.44 6.84 18.95
C GLU A 721 -39.44 7.21 20.44
N GLU A 722 -40.60 7.03 21.10
CA GLU A 722 -40.66 7.04 22.56
C GLU A 722 -39.97 5.79 23.11
N LEU A 723 -38.73 5.95 23.58
CA LEU A 723 -37.94 4.88 24.19
C LEU A 723 -38.36 4.67 25.66
N THR A 724 -38.33 3.42 26.11
CA THR A 724 -38.35 3.13 27.56
C THR A 724 -37.05 3.64 28.20
N ALA A 725 -37.06 3.92 29.50
CA ALA A 725 -35.87 4.40 30.22
C ALA A 725 -34.64 3.48 30.01
N ASP A 726 -34.85 2.16 30.04
CA ASP A 726 -33.78 1.17 29.80
C ASP A 726 -33.26 1.19 28.34
N GLN A 727 -34.11 1.49 27.37
CA GLN A 727 -33.69 1.64 25.97
C GLN A 727 -32.93 2.95 25.77
N GLN A 728 -33.41 4.04 26.37
CA GLN A 728 -32.74 5.33 26.32
C GLN A 728 -31.33 5.25 26.91
N GLU A 729 -31.16 4.61 28.06
CA GLU A 729 -29.83 4.41 28.67
C GLU A 729 -28.88 3.65 27.74
N LYS A 730 -29.35 2.63 27.04
CA LYS A 730 -28.53 1.88 26.06
C LYS A 730 -28.15 2.72 24.86
N VAL A 731 -29.08 3.52 24.33
CA VAL A 731 -28.80 4.42 23.21
C VAL A 731 -27.75 5.45 23.62
N GLU A 732 -27.88 6.06 24.80
CA GLU A 732 -26.92 7.03 25.35
C GLU A 732 -25.54 6.40 25.66
N GLN A 733 -25.47 5.10 25.95
CA GLN A 733 -24.19 4.37 26.10
C GLN A 733 -23.48 4.11 24.77
N ASN A 734 -24.24 4.01 23.67
CA ASN A 734 -23.71 3.67 22.35
C ASN A 734 -23.50 4.91 21.47
N LEU A 735 -24.19 6.01 21.78
CA LEU A 735 -24.07 7.31 21.11
C LEU A 735 -23.49 8.30 22.12
N THR A 736 -22.16 8.32 22.20
CA THR A 736 -21.39 8.99 23.25
C THR A 736 -20.94 10.38 22.83
N ILE A 737 -21.05 11.32 23.77
CA ILE A 737 -20.40 12.64 23.65
C ILE A 737 -19.03 12.59 24.30
N ASN A 738 -18.00 12.87 23.52
CA ASN A 738 -16.61 12.87 23.94
C ASN A 738 -15.87 14.12 23.44
N ASP A 739 -15.68 15.10 24.31
CA ASP A 739 -15.01 16.37 23.99
C ASP A 739 -13.52 16.21 23.63
N SER A 740 -12.92 15.03 23.87
CA SER A 740 -11.55 14.75 23.44
C SER A 740 -11.42 14.44 21.95
N ASN A 741 -12.53 14.25 21.23
CA ASN A 741 -12.50 13.95 19.81
C ASN A 741 -11.93 15.15 19.04
N THR A 742 -11.01 14.86 18.14
CA THR A 742 -10.29 15.81 17.31
C THR A 742 -10.75 15.78 15.85
N GLY A 743 -11.55 14.80 15.46
CA GLY A 743 -12.06 14.65 14.11
C GLY A 743 -10.99 14.16 13.13
N ALA A 744 -11.22 14.41 11.84
CA ALA A 744 -10.18 14.32 10.82
C ALA A 744 -9.02 15.26 11.18
N GLY A 745 -7.85 14.69 11.45
CA GLY A 745 -6.62 15.44 11.73
C GLY A 745 -6.03 16.08 10.47
N SER A 746 -4.70 16.18 10.38
CA SER A 746 -4.04 16.52 9.12
C SER A 746 -4.31 15.41 8.09
N LEU A 747 -4.67 15.80 6.85
CA LEU A 747 -4.82 14.87 5.72
C LEU A 747 -3.45 14.47 5.12
N GLY A 748 -2.34 14.71 5.84
CA GLY A 748 -0.98 14.65 5.31
C GLY A 748 -0.57 15.94 4.61
N ASP A 749 0.06 15.83 3.44
CA ASP A 749 0.27 16.99 2.58
C ASP A 749 -1.07 17.42 1.97
N GLU A 750 -1.55 18.60 2.35
CA GLU A 750 -2.82 19.18 1.90
C GLU A 750 -2.67 20.03 0.62
N SER A 751 -1.50 20.04 -0.01
CA SER A 751 -1.23 20.83 -1.23
C SER A 751 -2.15 20.49 -2.42
N TRP A 752 -2.65 19.26 -2.48
CA TRP A 752 -3.60 18.79 -3.49
C TRP A 752 -5.05 19.27 -3.26
N VAL A 753 -5.40 19.63 -2.02
CA VAL A 753 -6.75 20.05 -1.65
C VAL A 753 -6.98 21.49 -2.07
N LYS A 754 -8.01 21.73 -2.87
CA LYS A 754 -8.46 23.07 -3.23
C LYS A 754 -9.24 23.68 -2.07
N LYS A 755 -8.74 24.79 -1.53
CA LYS A 755 -9.38 25.51 -0.42
C LYS A 755 -10.52 26.38 -0.92
N MET A 756 -11.62 26.44 -0.15
CA MET A 756 -12.64 27.46 -0.34
C MET A 756 -12.11 28.83 0.13
N ASN A 757 -12.54 29.90 -0.54
CA ASN A 757 -12.09 31.27 -0.25
C ASN A 757 -12.81 31.89 0.95
#